data_AF-A0A938BB58-F1
#
_entry.id   AF-A0A938BB58-F1
#
_cell.length_a   1.000
_cell.length_b   1.000
_cell.length_c   1.000
_cell.angle_alpha   90.00
_cell.angle_beta   90.00
_cell.angle_gamma   90.00
#
_symmetry.space_group_name_H-M   'P 1'
#
loop_
_entity.id
_entity.type
_entity.pdbx_description
1 polymer ?
#
loop_
_entity_poly.entity_id
_entity_poly.type
_entity_poly.pdbx_seq_one_letter_code
_entity_poly.pdbx_strand_id
1 'polypeptide(L)'
;MEKSFTNSIGMLMVRIEPGDFSMGSETHPAKWDENPIHKVTITQPFYMSEVEVTEEQFRQFRADFTGAEEYNPYAAGVSWYDAMDFCKWLSQKEGKPYRLPTEAEWEYACRAGSEEPFSADEESPESDVPNPWGLKNMLTGVREWCLDWYGDYPYDAQVDPVGPEHGIARVIRGGGLDKESKRCRNAEYARPSNRAGVAPAFGPYPNSINEFGKHNISFRVVQAPMPTTKLSKYHPPFVQQGIKQTTQHVKQGPDINNPYFRKRYMLPTPLENSSREVIDAAGLHPSFRGHNHSPALEICPNGDVLLIIYTSYSEYEPEVSLIASRLRFGAEEWDMPSPIFDFPNANDHAPLLWNDNGTLHFFWGNPGIVNAFPFQWTSSTDNGATWSEVKFPDFKNEAGKHSKQPINTAFRDSNGTMYVPSDADTSVLWVSHDNGNTWFDPGSRTGGRHTTFVMLKDGGILGMGGKNTDIDGFMPKSISRDGGKTWEVSKTQFCCLGANQRPSILRLQSGRLFFAGDFQRIDGLQPEDISQHGAYVALSEDEGKTWRVKKLIGVQVHENPKRAELMQGATIGYSAARQAPNGVIHLITTMNRPCLHFEMNEVWILDEGTEEIPDKELMKSTATTISNVRDYEEKHPNGRIKATWSAGVADDDRYLLHGPEAWFYPNGKKQRKANYRLGYKVGEETYWSRDGRMLWRRVHKDDGSSVWTQWWPNGQKKAESTWRNFKCEGVATCWNISGKVISQVTFADGEVVE
;
A
#
# COMPACT_ATOMS: atom_id res chain seq x y z
N MET A 1 -20.34 -42.74 -13.98
CA MET A 1 -19.08 -42.49 -13.25
C MET A 1 -19.38 -42.50 -11.76
N GLU A 2 -18.41 -42.86 -10.92
CA GLU A 2 -18.60 -42.93 -9.46
C GLU A 2 -18.82 -41.54 -8.87
N LYS A 3 -19.76 -41.42 -7.91
CA LYS A 3 -20.07 -40.17 -7.19
C LYS A 3 -18.90 -39.70 -6.31
N SER A 4 -18.08 -40.64 -5.85
CA SER A 4 -16.84 -40.39 -5.14
C SER A 4 -15.91 -41.60 -5.26
N PHE A 5 -14.62 -41.39 -5.00
CA PHE A 5 -13.63 -42.47 -4.87
C PHE A 5 -12.56 -42.07 -3.85
N THR A 6 -11.88 -43.05 -3.26
CA THR A 6 -10.71 -42.80 -2.41
C THR A 6 -9.42 -43.00 -3.22
N ASN A 7 -8.53 -42.02 -3.22
CA ASN A 7 -7.29 -42.08 -3.99
C ASN A 7 -6.17 -42.87 -3.25
N SER A 8 -4.98 -42.94 -3.83
CA SER A 8 -3.85 -43.75 -3.33
C SER A 8 -3.28 -43.30 -1.99
N ILE A 9 -3.62 -42.10 -1.52
CA ILE A 9 -3.15 -41.52 -0.24
C ILE A 9 -4.25 -41.46 0.82
N GLY A 10 -5.42 -42.08 0.55
CA GLY A 10 -6.53 -42.13 1.49
C GLY A 10 -7.47 -40.92 1.44
N MET A 11 -7.39 -40.08 0.40
CA MET A 11 -8.24 -38.91 0.25
C MET A 11 -9.56 -39.26 -0.45
N LEU A 12 -10.69 -38.94 0.16
CA LEU A 12 -12.00 -39.05 -0.47
C LEU A 12 -12.20 -37.90 -1.45
N MET A 13 -12.42 -38.25 -2.72
CA MET A 13 -12.63 -37.34 -3.83
C MET A 13 -14.10 -37.35 -4.23
N VAL A 14 -14.78 -36.21 -4.11
CA VAL A 14 -16.20 -36.02 -4.41
C VAL A 14 -16.36 -35.45 -5.81
N ARG A 15 -17.26 -36.04 -6.59
CA ARG A 15 -17.54 -35.58 -7.96
C ARG A 15 -18.44 -34.35 -7.95
N ILE A 16 -17.99 -33.28 -8.58
CA ILE A 16 -18.76 -32.05 -8.81
C ILE A 16 -19.19 -32.02 -10.28
N GLU A 17 -20.50 -31.90 -10.50
CA GLU A 17 -21.08 -31.84 -11.86
C GLU A 17 -20.97 -30.41 -12.43
N PRO A 18 -20.91 -30.25 -13.77
CA PRO A 18 -20.86 -28.93 -14.40
C PRO A 18 -22.17 -28.17 -14.20
N GLY A 19 -22.10 -26.83 -14.33
CA GLY A 19 -23.28 -25.98 -14.23
C GLY A 19 -22.95 -24.49 -14.22
N ASP A 20 -24.00 -23.69 -14.08
CA ASP A 20 -23.91 -22.24 -14.02
C ASP A 20 -24.15 -21.75 -12.59
N PHE A 21 -23.50 -20.65 -12.21
CA PHE A 21 -23.80 -19.94 -10.96
C PHE A 21 -23.50 -18.43 -11.07
N SER A 22 -23.99 -17.67 -10.11
CA SER A 22 -23.65 -16.25 -9.92
C SER A 22 -22.50 -16.14 -8.92
N MET A 23 -21.37 -15.60 -9.37
CA MET A 23 -20.17 -15.40 -8.55
C MET A 23 -20.16 -13.99 -7.96
N GLY A 24 -19.77 -13.87 -6.68
CA GLY A 24 -19.74 -12.59 -5.96
C GLY A 24 -21.01 -12.30 -5.15
N SER A 25 -21.12 -11.07 -4.64
CA SER A 25 -22.29 -10.60 -3.87
C SER A 25 -22.41 -9.07 -3.89
N GLU A 26 -23.65 -8.58 -3.92
CA GLU A 26 -24.05 -7.18 -3.75
C GLU A 26 -24.79 -6.94 -2.42
N THR A 27 -25.15 -8.01 -1.71
CA THR A 27 -25.97 -7.95 -0.50
C THR A 27 -25.08 -7.88 0.73
N HIS A 28 -25.31 -6.87 1.58
CA HIS A 28 -24.61 -6.70 2.85
C HIS A 28 -24.57 -8.03 3.64
N PRO A 29 -23.40 -8.46 4.16
CA PRO A 29 -22.16 -7.72 4.33
C PRO A 29 -21.15 -7.79 3.17
N ALA A 30 -21.63 -7.91 1.91
CA ALA A 30 -20.80 -7.87 0.72
C ALA A 30 -19.81 -6.69 0.71
N LYS A 31 -18.57 -7.02 0.37
CA LYS A 31 -17.49 -6.06 0.17
C LYS A 31 -17.40 -5.60 -1.27
N TRP A 32 -16.71 -4.49 -1.48
CA TRP A 32 -16.56 -3.89 -2.80
C TRP A 32 -15.82 -4.78 -3.79
N ASP A 33 -14.96 -5.68 -3.32
CA ASP A 33 -14.16 -6.63 -4.12
C ASP A 33 -14.88 -7.95 -4.43
N GLU A 34 -16.10 -8.12 -3.88
CA GLU A 34 -17.05 -9.17 -4.25
C GLU A 34 -17.94 -8.76 -5.43
N ASN A 35 -17.73 -7.55 -5.96
CA ASN A 35 -18.50 -6.91 -7.01
C ASN A 35 -17.71 -6.76 -8.32
N PRO A 36 -18.38 -6.81 -9.48
CA PRO A 36 -19.81 -7.08 -9.66
C PRO A 36 -20.17 -8.57 -9.52
N ILE A 37 -21.45 -8.86 -9.25
CA ILE A 37 -22.00 -10.19 -9.48
C ILE A 37 -21.96 -10.49 -10.98
N HIS A 38 -21.43 -11.65 -11.37
CA HIS A 38 -21.37 -12.07 -12.77
C HIS A 38 -21.64 -13.57 -12.92
N LYS A 39 -22.11 -13.96 -14.10
CA LYS A 39 -22.39 -15.38 -14.40
C LYS A 39 -21.09 -16.13 -14.71
N VAL A 40 -20.96 -17.32 -14.13
CA VAL A 40 -19.87 -18.25 -14.42
C VAL A 40 -20.43 -19.61 -14.81
N THR A 41 -19.91 -20.16 -15.90
CA THR A 41 -20.21 -21.53 -16.35
C THR A 41 -19.00 -22.43 -16.09
N ILE A 42 -19.19 -23.50 -15.33
CA ILE A 42 -18.26 -24.62 -15.21
C ILE A 42 -18.65 -25.69 -16.24
N THR A 43 -17.82 -25.94 -17.25
CA THR A 43 -18.22 -26.75 -18.42
C THR A 43 -17.95 -28.24 -18.27
N GLN A 44 -16.97 -28.61 -17.44
CA GLN A 44 -16.57 -29.98 -17.23
C GLN A 44 -16.73 -30.37 -15.77
N PRO A 45 -17.14 -31.61 -15.50
CA PRO A 45 -17.11 -32.10 -14.14
C PRO A 45 -15.67 -32.28 -13.67
N PHE A 46 -15.47 -32.17 -12.35
CA PHE A 46 -14.19 -32.42 -11.71
C PHE A 46 -14.40 -33.19 -10.42
N TYR A 47 -13.33 -33.73 -9.85
CA TYR A 47 -13.35 -34.28 -8.50
C TYR A 47 -12.63 -33.34 -7.55
N MET A 48 -13.18 -33.09 -6.37
CA MET A 48 -12.60 -32.25 -5.32
C MET A 48 -12.50 -33.06 -4.02
N SER A 49 -11.44 -32.88 -3.25
CA SER A 49 -11.32 -33.57 -1.95
C SER A 49 -12.43 -33.13 -1.00
N GLU A 50 -13.01 -34.09 -0.26
CA GLU A 50 -14.13 -33.87 0.67
C GLU A 50 -13.81 -32.78 1.69
N VAL A 51 -12.59 -32.83 2.22
CA VAL A 51 -12.01 -31.92 3.19
C VAL A 51 -10.68 -31.37 2.67
N GLU A 52 -10.14 -30.42 3.39
CA GLU A 52 -8.78 -29.92 3.25
C GLU A 52 -7.76 -31.05 3.43
N VAL A 53 -6.59 -30.90 2.81
CA VAL A 53 -5.51 -31.90 2.91
C VAL A 53 -5.12 -32.06 4.38
N THR A 54 -5.14 -33.30 4.87
CA THR A 54 -4.78 -33.61 6.27
C THR A 54 -3.27 -33.61 6.46
N GLU A 55 -2.80 -33.41 7.70
CA GLU A 55 -1.37 -33.53 8.00
C GLU A 55 -0.82 -34.92 7.63
N GLU A 56 -1.61 -35.98 7.83
CA GLU A 56 -1.23 -37.35 7.47
C GLU A 56 -1.03 -37.50 5.96
N GLN A 57 -1.95 -36.95 5.15
CA GLN A 57 -1.83 -36.92 3.70
C GLN A 57 -0.63 -36.09 3.26
N PHE A 58 -0.43 -34.91 3.85
CA PHE A 58 0.68 -34.03 3.52
C PHE A 58 2.04 -34.64 3.89
N ARG A 59 2.14 -35.36 5.02
CA ARG A 59 3.37 -36.05 5.44
C ARG A 59 3.80 -37.17 4.50
N GLN A 60 2.91 -37.71 3.66
CA GLN A 60 3.30 -38.64 2.60
C GLN A 60 4.11 -37.95 1.48
N PHE A 61 3.94 -36.63 1.30
CA PHE A 61 4.74 -35.79 0.41
C PHE A 61 5.98 -35.22 1.14
N ARG A 62 5.78 -34.67 2.34
CA ARG A 62 6.81 -33.99 3.15
C ARG A 62 6.82 -34.55 4.58
N ALA A 63 7.63 -35.59 4.80
CA ALA A 63 7.63 -36.36 6.05
C ALA A 63 8.02 -35.54 7.30
N ASP A 64 8.79 -34.47 7.12
CA ASP A 64 9.23 -33.56 8.18
C ASP A 64 8.24 -32.42 8.46
N PHE A 65 7.07 -32.40 7.81
CA PHE A 65 6.05 -31.41 8.06
C PHE A 65 5.53 -31.47 9.50
N THR A 66 5.74 -30.37 10.22
CA THR A 66 5.18 -30.07 11.53
C THR A 66 4.06 -29.05 11.33
N GLY A 67 2.82 -29.54 11.24
CA GLY A 67 1.68 -28.62 11.20
C GLY A 67 1.45 -27.97 12.56
N ALA A 68 0.54 -27.00 12.58
CA ALA A 68 0.18 -26.31 13.81
C ALA A 68 -0.91 -27.12 14.53
N GLU A 69 -0.63 -27.56 15.76
CA GLU A 69 -1.55 -28.35 16.60
C GLU A 69 -2.96 -27.74 16.69
N GLU A 70 -3.01 -26.42 16.64
CA GLU A 70 -4.20 -25.59 16.59
C GLU A 70 -5.18 -25.90 15.44
N TYR A 71 -4.68 -26.36 14.29
CA TYR A 71 -5.46 -26.60 13.07
C TYR A 71 -5.56 -28.09 12.71
N ASN A 72 -5.19 -28.97 13.64
CA ASN A 72 -5.35 -30.41 13.48
C ASN A 72 -6.80 -30.77 13.12
N PRO A 73 -7.03 -31.71 12.18
CA PRO A 73 -6.04 -32.56 11.52
C PRO A 73 -5.50 -32.02 10.18
N TYR A 74 -5.68 -30.74 9.86
CA TYR A 74 -5.42 -30.18 8.53
C TYR A 74 -4.00 -29.60 8.38
N ALA A 75 -3.42 -29.75 7.19
CA ALA A 75 -2.09 -29.23 6.86
C ALA A 75 -2.09 -27.71 6.65
N ALA A 76 -2.30 -26.95 7.73
CA ALA A 76 -2.26 -25.50 7.73
C ALA A 76 -0.85 -24.94 7.95
N GLY A 77 -0.63 -23.68 7.56
CA GLY A 77 0.67 -23.02 7.63
C GLY A 77 1.57 -23.36 6.46
N VAL A 78 0.97 -23.72 5.31
CA VAL A 78 1.68 -24.05 4.07
C VAL A 78 1.59 -22.88 3.11
N SER A 79 2.68 -22.57 2.40
CA SER A 79 2.66 -21.57 1.35
C SER A 79 1.86 -22.04 0.14
N TRP A 80 1.49 -21.12 -0.75
CA TRP A 80 0.85 -21.49 -2.01
C TRP A 80 1.76 -22.40 -2.86
N TYR A 81 3.08 -22.16 -2.80
CA TYR A 81 4.07 -23.01 -3.49
C TYR A 81 4.12 -24.42 -2.91
N ASP A 82 4.05 -24.59 -1.59
CA ASP A 82 3.98 -25.91 -0.95
C ASP A 82 2.74 -26.69 -1.41
N ALA A 83 1.59 -26.02 -1.49
CA ALA A 83 0.34 -26.61 -1.94
C ALA A 83 0.39 -27.04 -3.42
N MET A 84 1.01 -26.23 -4.28
CA MET A 84 1.24 -26.56 -5.68
C MET A 84 2.23 -27.72 -5.86
N ASP A 85 3.29 -27.77 -5.06
CA ASP A 85 4.25 -28.88 -5.09
C ASP A 85 3.61 -30.19 -4.61
N PHE A 86 2.73 -30.15 -3.60
CA PHE A 86 1.93 -31.30 -3.21
C PHE A 86 1.05 -31.80 -4.37
N CYS A 87 0.33 -30.89 -5.05
CA CYS A 87 -0.51 -31.25 -6.19
C CYS A 87 0.31 -31.87 -7.34
N LYS A 88 1.50 -31.33 -7.61
CA LYS A 88 2.43 -31.85 -8.61
C LYS A 88 2.94 -33.24 -8.23
N TRP A 89 3.33 -33.45 -6.98
CA TRP A 89 3.75 -34.75 -6.47
C TRP A 89 2.63 -35.79 -6.59
N LEU A 90 1.42 -35.45 -6.16
CA LEU A 90 0.27 -36.35 -6.23
C LEU A 90 -0.07 -36.70 -7.69
N SER A 91 0.05 -35.72 -8.59
CA SER A 91 -0.12 -35.94 -10.03
C SER A 91 0.87 -36.95 -10.59
N GLN A 92 2.14 -36.82 -10.22
CA GLN A 92 3.20 -37.76 -10.63
C GLN A 92 3.00 -39.15 -10.04
N LYS A 93 2.58 -39.22 -8.77
CA LYS A 93 2.34 -40.48 -8.05
C LYS A 93 1.21 -41.30 -8.69
N GLU A 94 0.13 -40.66 -9.11
CA GLU A 94 -1.05 -41.35 -9.65
C GLU A 94 -1.15 -41.36 -11.18
N GLY A 95 -0.34 -40.56 -11.88
CA GLY A 95 -0.47 -40.36 -13.32
C GLY A 95 -1.77 -39.66 -13.71
N LYS A 96 -2.32 -38.81 -12.83
CA LYS A 96 -3.57 -38.06 -13.00
C LYS A 96 -3.35 -36.56 -12.76
N PRO A 97 -4.17 -35.67 -13.32
CA PRO A 97 -3.99 -34.23 -13.12
C PRO A 97 -4.60 -33.78 -11.77
N TYR A 98 -3.75 -33.46 -10.79
CA TYR A 98 -4.14 -32.81 -9.54
C TYR A 98 -3.64 -31.36 -9.49
N ARG A 99 -4.49 -30.47 -8.98
CA ARG A 99 -4.21 -29.03 -8.83
C ARG A 99 -5.03 -28.43 -7.69
N LEU A 100 -4.73 -27.18 -7.34
CA LEU A 100 -5.64 -26.36 -6.55
C LEU A 100 -6.94 -26.08 -7.33
N PRO A 101 -8.09 -25.90 -6.64
CA PRO A 101 -9.28 -25.37 -7.29
C PRO A 101 -9.00 -23.97 -7.84
N THR A 102 -9.62 -23.65 -8.98
CA THR A 102 -9.79 -22.24 -9.33
C THR A 102 -10.70 -21.58 -8.30
N GLU A 103 -10.58 -20.27 -8.15
CA GLU A 103 -11.42 -19.47 -7.27
C GLU A 103 -12.92 -19.69 -7.59
N ALA A 104 -13.26 -19.76 -8.87
CA ALA A 104 -14.63 -20.01 -9.30
C ALA A 104 -15.11 -21.43 -8.99
N GLU A 105 -14.27 -22.46 -9.19
CA GLU A 105 -14.63 -23.83 -8.77
C GLU A 105 -14.81 -23.93 -7.27
N TRP A 106 -14.01 -23.22 -6.48
CA TRP A 106 -14.16 -23.18 -5.03
C TRP A 106 -15.50 -22.55 -4.63
N GLU A 107 -15.84 -21.38 -5.15
CA GLU A 107 -17.10 -20.71 -4.81
C GLU A 107 -18.32 -21.51 -5.31
N TYR A 108 -18.24 -22.09 -6.52
CA TYR A 108 -19.25 -22.98 -7.07
C TYR A 108 -19.50 -24.19 -6.18
N ALA A 109 -18.41 -24.88 -5.79
CA ALA A 109 -18.44 -26.04 -4.91
C ALA A 109 -18.94 -25.70 -3.52
N CYS A 110 -18.58 -24.52 -2.99
CA CYS A 110 -19.04 -24.04 -1.69
C CYS A 110 -20.54 -23.80 -1.72
N ARG A 111 -21.06 -23.10 -2.74
CA ARG A 111 -22.48 -22.78 -2.89
C ARG A 111 -23.35 -24.01 -3.08
N ALA A 112 -22.85 -25.05 -3.73
CA ALA A 112 -23.56 -26.31 -3.95
C ALA A 112 -24.99 -26.16 -4.50
N GLY A 113 -25.19 -25.18 -5.39
CA GLY A 113 -26.48 -24.84 -6.00
C GLY A 113 -27.32 -23.80 -5.25
N SER A 114 -26.85 -23.30 -4.10
CA SER A 114 -27.48 -22.19 -3.37
C SER A 114 -27.19 -20.83 -4.00
N GLU A 115 -28.22 -19.98 -4.08
CA GLU A 115 -28.11 -18.55 -4.40
C GLU A 115 -28.06 -17.67 -3.13
N GLU A 116 -28.24 -18.26 -1.95
CA GLU A 116 -28.25 -17.55 -0.67
C GLU A 116 -26.84 -17.08 -0.23
N PRO A 117 -26.74 -16.14 0.73
CA PRO A 117 -25.46 -15.68 1.28
C PRO A 117 -24.61 -16.76 1.94
N PHE A 118 -25.20 -17.91 2.32
CA PHE A 118 -24.50 -19.08 2.85
C PHE A 118 -24.93 -20.37 2.10
N SER A 119 -24.11 -21.43 2.23
CA SER A 119 -24.18 -22.64 1.41
C SER A 119 -25.38 -23.58 1.70
N ALA A 120 -26.27 -23.24 2.63
CA ALA A 120 -27.42 -24.09 2.95
C ALA A 120 -28.64 -23.35 3.57
N ASP A 121 -28.46 -22.25 4.32
CA ASP A 121 -29.54 -21.52 5.03
C ASP A 121 -29.12 -20.05 5.35
N GLU A 122 -29.92 -19.28 6.09
CA GLU A 122 -29.54 -17.94 6.63
C GLU A 122 -28.43 -18.02 7.71
N GLU A 123 -28.13 -19.20 8.25
CA GLU A 123 -27.13 -19.43 9.30
C GLU A 123 -25.83 -20.06 8.77
N SER A 124 -24.71 -19.80 9.46
CA SER A 124 -23.42 -20.43 9.13
C SER A 124 -23.48 -21.95 9.29
N PRO A 125 -22.87 -22.74 8.39
CA PRO A 125 -22.91 -24.19 8.46
C PRO A 125 -22.23 -24.73 9.72
N GLU A 126 -22.63 -25.93 10.16
CA GLU A 126 -21.96 -26.66 11.23
C GLU A 126 -20.69 -27.35 10.72
N SER A 127 -19.67 -27.44 11.58
CA SER A 127 -18.41 -28.12 11.25
C SER A 127 -18.65 -29.61 10.95
N ASP A 128 -17.91 -30.14 9.98
CA ASP A 128 -17.96 -31.54 9.53
C ASP A 128 -19.32 -32.01 8.97
N VAL A 129 -20.30 -31.11 8.84
CA VAL A 129 -21.54 -31.36 8.10
C VAL A 129 -21.27 -31.09 6.62
N PRO A 130 -21.51 -32.07 5.73
CA PRO A 130 -21.32 -31.87 4.31
C PRO A 130 -22.40 -30.94 3.73
N ASN A 131 -22.01 -30.09 2.78
CA ASN A 131 -22.94 -29.38 1.93
C ASN A 131 -23.72 -30.35 1.01
N PRO A 132 -24.75 -29.90 0.26
CA PRO A 132 -25.56 -30.77 -0.59
C PRO A 132 -24.79 -31.63 -1.61
N TRP A 133 -23.55 -31.28 -1.92
CA TRP A 133 -22.70 -32.04 -2.85
C TRP A 133 -21.74 -33.01 -2.16
N GLY A 134 -21.69 -33.02 -0.82
CA GLY A 134 -20.86 -33.93 -0.05
C GLY A 134 -19.52 -33.35 0.39
N LEU A 135 -19.26 -32.06 0.20
CA LEU A 135 -18.03 -31.40 0.64
C LEU A 135 -18.20 -30.86 2.06
N LYS A 136 -17.19 -31.03 2.91
CA LYS A 136 -17.17 -30.55 4.28
C LYS A 136 -16.27 -29.34 4.43
N ASN A 137 -16.53 -28.59 5.50
CA ASN A 137 -15.67 -27.54 6.03
C ASN A 137 -15.38 -26.33 5.13
N MET A 138 -16.11 -26.15 4.02
CA MET A 138 -15.92 -25.03 3.09
C MET A 138 -15.95 -23.64 3.77
N LEU A 139 -16.76 -23.45 4.82
CA LEU A 139 -16.88 -22.17 5.55
C LEU A 139 -16.59 -22.28 7.06
N THR A 140 -16.26 -23.48 7.54
CA THR A 140 -16.06 -23.76 8.97
C THR A 140 -14.66 -24.23 9.30
N GLY A 141 -13.90 -24.66 8.30
CA GLY A 141 -12.56 -25.19 8.43
C GLY A 141 -11.47 -24.12 8.36
N VAL A 142 -10.31 -24.55 7.90
CA VAL A 142 -9.15 -23.69 7.68
C VAL A 142 -9.33 -22.92 6.36
N ARG A 143 -8.63 -21.79 6.19
CA ARG A 143 -8.73 -21.05 4.92
C ARG A 143 -8.00 -21.81 3.82
N GLU A 144 -8.39 -21.60 2.58
CA GLU A 144 -7.91 -22.41 1.48
C GLU A 144 -7.30 -21.59 0.35
N TRP A 145 -6.08 -21.95 -0.02
CA TRP A 145 -5.46 -21.47 -1.24
C TRP A 145 -6.27 -21.88 -2.46
N CYS A 146 -6.59 -20.88 -3.30
CA CYS A 146 -7.04 -21.09 -4.66
C CYS A 146 -5.87 -20.94 -5.63
N LEU A 147 -6.07 -21.42 -6.86
CA LEU A 147 -5.08 -21.34 -7.92
C LEU A 147 -4.81 -19.90 -8.36
N ASP A 148 -5.83 -19.06 -8.31
CA ASP A 148 -5.90 -17.75 -8.97
C ASP A 148 -5.02 -16.70 -8.30
N TRP A 149 -4.46 -15.82 -9.12
CA TRP A 149 -4.01 -14.51 -8.64
C TRP A 149 -5.23 -13.67 -8.26
N TYR A 150 -5.10 -12.84 -7.23
CA TYR A 150 -6.16 -11.93 -6.86
C TYR A 150 -6.31 -10.79 -7.88
N GLY A 151 -7.56 -10.39 -8.16
CA GLY A 151 -7.90 -9.28 -9.04
C GLY A 151 -9.40 -8.99 -9.09
N ASP A 152 -9.75 -7.87 -9.72
CA ASP A 152 -11.12 -7.40 -9.87
C ASP A 152 -11.99 -8.39 -10.67
N TYR A 153 -13.26 -8.51 -10.30
CA TYR A 153 -14.22 -9.27 -11.08
C TYR A 153 -14.57 -8.55 -12.40
N PRO A 154 -14.67 -9.30 -13.51
CA PRO A 154 -15.18 -8.75 -14.76
C PRO A 154 -16.71 -8.57 -14.68
N TYR A 155 -17.23 -7.62 -15.44
CA TYR A 155 -18.69 -7.47 -15.62
C TYR A 155 -19.30 -8.51 -16.58
N ASP A 156 -18.46 -9.11 -17.44
CA ASP A 156 -18.89 -10.05 -18.45
C ASP A 156 -18.98 -11.48 -17.89
N ALA A 157 -19.91 -12.28 -18.41
CA ALA A 157 -20.00 -13.69 -18.08
C ALA A 157 -18.71 -14.44 -18.42
N GLN A 158 -18.29 -15.38 -17.57
CA GLN A 158 -17.07 -16.15 -17.71
C GLN A 158 -17.35 -17.65 -17.89
N VAL A 159 -16.41 -18.37 -18.51
CA VAL A 159 -16.47 -19.82 -18.71
C VAL A 159 -15.16 -20.41 -18.23
N ASP A 160 -15.22 -21.31 -17.24
CA ASP A 160 -14.07 -21.91 -16.57
C ASP A 160 -12.92 -20.90 -16.26
N PRO A 161 -13.19 -19.80 -15.53
CA PRO A 161 -12.19 -18.75 -15.30
C PRO A 161 -11.03 -19.24 -14.44
N VAL A 162 -9.84 -18.67 -14.70
CA VAL A 162 -8.57 -18.99 -14.03
C VAL A 162 -7.86 -17.73 -13.50
N GLY A 163 -8.62 -16.64 -13.38
CA GLY A 163 -8.13 -15.37 -12.85
C GLY A 163 -7.13 -14.64 -13.75
N PRO A 164 -6.48 -13.59 -13.22
CA PRO A 164 -5.47 -12.81 -13.92
C PRO A 164 -4.13 -13.52 -14.06
N GLU A 165 -3.37 -13.12 -15.09
CA GLU A 165 -2.06 -13.70 -15.40
C GLU A 165 -1.00 -13.46 -14.31
N HIS A 166 -1.12 -12.37 -13.56
CA HIS A 166 -0.19 -11.95 -12.51
C HIS A 166 -0.94 -11.17 -11.43
N GLY A 167 -0.41 -11.13 -10.22
CA GLY A 167 -0.90 -10.34 -9.10
C GLY A 167 0.13 -10.28 -7.98
N ILE A 168 -0.19 -9.60 -6.88
CA ILE A 168 0.68 -9.54 -5.70
C ILE A 168 0.30 -10.58 -4.64
N ALA A 169 -0.94 -11.07 -4.70
CA ALA A 169 -1.55 -11.98 -3.75
C ALA A 169 -2.26 -13.11 -4.49
N ARG A 170 -2.22 -14.31 -3.92
CA ARG A 170 -3.06 -15.43 -4.35
C ARG A 170 -4.38 -15.40 -3.59
N VAL A 171 -5.44 -15.84 -4.26
CA VAL A 171 -6.77 -15.89 -3.66
C VAL A 171 -6.79 -16.94 -2.54
N ILE A 172 -7.42 -16.55 -1.43
CA ILE A 172 -7.75 -17.39 -0.29
C ILE A 172 -9.26 -17.33 -0.07
N ARG A 173 -9.88 -18.49 0.17
CA ARG A 173 -11.31 -18.62 0.46
C ARG A 173 -11.57 -19.29 1.82
N GLY A 174 -12.81 -19.25 2.29
CA GLY A 174 -13.24 -19.87 3.56
C GLY A 174 -13.14 -18.97 4.80
N GLY A 175 -12.81 -17.68 4.65
CA GLY A 175 -12.81 -16.72 5.77
C GLY A 175 -11.84 -15.54 5.61
N GLY A 176 -11.79 -14.67 6.62
CA GLY A 176 -10.80 -13.58 6.73
C GLY A 176 -9.52 -14.02 7.44
N LEU A 177 -8.44 -13.24 7.29
CA LEU A 177 -7.13 -13.56 7.87
C LEU A 177 -6.87 -12.90 9.24
N ASP A 178 -7.35 -11.66 9.41
CA ASP A 178 -6.99 -10.79 10.53
C ASP A 178 -7.84 -10.91 11.80
N LYS A 179 -9.17 -11.09 11.65
CA LYS A 179 -10.13 -10.99 12.77
C LYS A 179 -10.54 -12.34 13.35
N GLU A 180 -9.90 -13.40 12.88
CA GLU A 180 -10.34 -14.76 13.11
C GLU A 180 -9.31 -15.51 13.98
N SER A 181 -9.20 -15.08 15.24
CA SER A 181 -8.67 -15.97 16.28
C SER A 181 -9.61 -17.17 16.43
N LYS A 182 -9.12 -18.29 16.99
CA LYS A 182 -9.92 -19.49 17.38
C LYS A 182 -11.29 -19.22 18.04
N ARG A 183 -11.55 -18.01 18.53
CA ARG A 183 -12.73 -17.63 19.34
C ARG A 183 -13.69 -16.66 18.66
N CYS A 184 -13.37 -16.11 17.48
CA CYS A 184 -14.22 -15.13 16.81
C CYS A 184 -14.36 -15.49 15.34
N ARG A 185 -15.39 -16.29 15.01
CA ARG A 185 -15.91 -16.41 13.65
C ARG A 185 -16.90 -15.28 13.43
N ASN A 186 -16.48 -14.22 12.75
CA ASN A 186 -17.39 -13.16 12.36
C ASN A 186 -18.10 -13.60 11.07
N ALA A 187 -19.42 -13.77 11.16
CA ALA A 187 -20.29 -14.20 10.06
C ALA A 187 -20.12 -13.35 8.79
N GLU A 188 -19.64 -12.10 8.92
CA GLU A 188 -19.33 -11.21 7.79
C GLU A 188 -18.28 -11.79 6.82
N TYR A 189 -17.36 -12.63 7.29
CA TYR A 189 -16.25 -13.17 6.49
C TYR A 189 -16.46 -14.65 6.11
N ALA A 190 -17.35 -15.36 6.80
CA ALA A 190 -17.67 -16.77 6.55
C ALA A 190 -18.75 -16.94 5.47
N ARG A 191 -18.52 -16.36 4.28
CA ARG A 191 -19.44 -16.39 3.12
C ARG A 191 -18.75 -16.97 1.89
N PRO A 192 -19.48 -17.67 1.00
CA PRO A 192 -18.90 -18.20 -0.24
C PRO A 192 -18.20 -17.12 -1.07
N SER A 193 -18.75 -15.90 -1.10
CA SER A 193 -18.24 -14.77 -1.89
C SER A 193 -17.06 -14.03 -1.26
N ASN A 194 -16.78 -14.20 0.04
CA ASN A 194 -15.69 -13.48 0.70
C ASN A 194 -14.32 -13.95 0.19
N ARG A 195 -13.44 -13.01 -0.13
CA ARG A 195 -12.12 -13.25 -0.72
C ARG A 195 -11.03 -12.69 0.18
N ALA A 196 -10.07 -13.50 0.57
CA ALA A 196 -8.85 -13.01 1.21
C ALA A 196 -7.65 -13.23 0.28
N GLY A 197 -6.47 -12.73 0.65
CA GLY A 197 -5.28 -12.98 -0.15
C GLY A 197 -4.02 -12.44 0.48
N VAL A 198 -2.92 -13.17 0.30
CA VAL A 198 -1.56 -12.75 0.63
C VAL A 198 -0.59 -13.28 -0.43
N ALA A 199 0.67 -12.85 -0.38
CA ALA A 199 1.69 -13.30 -1.33
C ALA A 199 1.89 -14.83 -1.30
N PRO A 200 2.19 -15.46 -2.46
CA PRO A 200 2.29 -16.92 -2.58
C PRO A 200 3.38 -17.56 -1.71
N ALA A 201 4.44 -16.79 -1.38
CA ALA A 201 5.54 -17.23 -0.54
C ALA A 201 5.24 -17.12 0.97
N PHE A 202 4.07 -16.61 1.38
CA PHE A 202 3.72 -16.50 2.80
C PHE A 202 3.59 -17.90 3.40
N GLY A 203 4.48 -18.21 4.33
CA GLY A 203 4.60 -19.50 5.00
C GLY A 203 5.88 -19.53 5.85
N PRO A 204 6.04 -20.52 6.74
CA PRO A 204 7.20 -20.63 7.61
C PRO A 204 8.42 -21.12 6.82
N TYR A 205 9.61 -20.62 7.17
CA TYR A 205 10.86 -21.19 6.65
C TYR A 205 11.14 -22.57 7.25
N PRO A 206 11.72 -23.51 6.48
CA PRO A 206 12.18 -24.79 7.02
C PRO A 206 13.15 -24.58 8.19
N ASN A 207 12.92 -25.28 9.30
CA ASN A 207 13.71 -25.16 10.53
C ASN A 207 13.74 -23.73 11.12
N SER A 208 12.71 -22.91 10.86
CA SER A 208 12.56 -21.60 11.49
C SER A 208 12.55 -21.75 13.02
N ILE A 209 13.33 -20.90 13.69
CA ILE A 209 13.37 -20.80 15.16
C ILE A 209 12.16 -19.99 15.66
N ASN A 210 11.60 -19.12 14.81
CA ASN A 210 10.47 -18.26 15.12
C ASN A 210 9.16 -18.84 14.56
N GLU A 211 8.04 -18.48 15.17
CA GLU A 211 6.71 -18.89 14.70
C GLU A 211 6.24 -18.15 13.43
N PHE A 212 7.06 -17.24 12.87
CA PHE A 212 6.68 -16.43 11.72
C PHE A 212 6.24 -17.27 10.53
N GLY A 213 5.15 -16.85 9.90
CA GLY A 213 4.55 -17.54 8.77
C GLY A 213 3.70 -18.76 9.17
N LYS A 214 3.60 -19.16 10.44
CA LYS A 214 2.64 -20.19 10.86
C LYS A 214 1.23 -19.61 10.94
N HIS A 215 0.38 -19.94 9.96
CA HIS A 215 -0.94 -19.33 9.76
C HIS A 215 -2.07 -20.37 9.56
N ASN A 216 -3.32 -19.90 9.60
CA ASN A 216 -4.52 -20.68 9.31
C ASN A 216 -4.83 -20.72 7.79
N ILE A 217 -3.89 -21.18 6.96
CA ILE A 217 -4.16 -21.36 5.53
C ILE A 217 -3.64 -22.74 5.15
N SER A 218 -4.53 -23.53 4.56
CA SER A 218 -4.35 -24.87 4.02
C SER A 218 -4.85 -24.85 2.57
N PHE A 219 -5.21 -26.01 2.04
CA PHE A 219 -5.75 -26.16 0.71
C PHE A 219 -6.52 -27.48 0.58
N ARG A 220 -7.38 -27.54 -0.43
CA ARG A 220 -7.98 -28.78 -0.94
C ARG A 220 -7.55 -28.99 -2.39
N VAL A 221 -7.69 -30.22 -2.90
CA VAL A 221 -7.23 -30.55 -4.25
C VAL A 221 -8.38 -30.88 -5.18
N VAL A 222 -8.19 -30.54 -6.45
CA VAL A 222 -9.04 -30.92 -7.57
C VAL A 222 -8.30 -31.91 -8.46
N GLN A 223 -8.93 -33.03 -8.82
CA GLN A 223 -8.45 -33.95 -9.84
C GLN A 223 -9.15 -33.67 -11.18
N ALA A 224 -8.60 -32.73 -11.95
CA ALA A 224 -9.02 -32.42 -13.31
C ALA A 224 -7.88 -31.71 -14.06
N PRO A 225 -7.85 -31.75 -15.41
CA PRO A 225 -6.98 -30.88 -16.18
C PRO A 225 -7.15 -29.40 -15.80
N MET A 226 -6.15 -28.59 -16.13
CA MET A 226 -6.30 -27.13 -16.10
C MET A 226 -7.38 -26.71 -17.10
N PRO A 227 -8.25 -25.74 -16.74
CA PRO A 227 -9.09 -25.08 -17.73
C PRO A 227 -8.26 -24.53 -18.90
N THR A 228 -8.84 -24.54 -20.10
CA THR A 228 -8.18 -24.02 -21.32
C THR A 228 -8.46 -22.54 -21.57
N THR A 229 -9.31 -21.93 -20.73
CA THR A 229 -9.61 -20.50 -20.74
C THR A 229 -8.35 -19.68 -20.55
N LYS A 230 -8.24 -18.57 -21.27
CA LYS A 230 -7.09 -17.67 -21.16
C LYS A 230 -7.18 -16.89 -19.86
N LEU A 231 -6.03 -16.75 -19.19
CA LEU A 231 -5.86 -15.83 -18.06
C LEU A 231 -6.30 -14.42 -18.46
N SER A 232 -7.00 -13.75 -17.54
CA SER A 232 -7.36 -12.35 -17.73
C SER A 232 -6.10 -11.48 -17.67
N LYS A 233 -6.12 -10.34 -18.36
CA LYS A 233 -4.93 -9.49 -18.45
C LYS A 233 -4.75 -8.71 -17.17
N TYR A 234 -3.54 -8.68 -16.64
CA TYR A 234 -3.22 -7.83 -15.50
C TYR A 234 -3.21 -6.36 -15.92
N HIS A 235 -3.87 -5.53 -15.11
CA HIS A 235 -3.97 -4.09 -15.29
C HIS A 235 -3.28 -3.39 -14.11
N PRO A 236 -1.99 -2.99 -14.25
CA PRO A 236 -1.30 -2.32 -13.16
C PRO A 236 -1.98 -0.97 -12.83
N PRO A 237 -2.06 -0.58 -11.55
CA PRO A 237 -2.67 0.68 -11.13
C PRO A 237 -2.06 1.92 -11.80
N PHE A 238 -2.82 3.02 -11.87
CA PHE A 238 -2.43 4.24 -12.57
C PHE A 238 -1.06 4.79 -12.12
N VAL A 239 -0.77 4.70 -10.82
CA VAL A 239 0.51 5.15 -10.22
C VAL A 239 1.75 4.42 -10.77
N GLN A 240 1.57 3.23 -11.35
CA GLN A 240 2.63 2.42 -11.98
C GLN A 240 2.70 2.62 -13.51
N GLN A 241 1.85 3.49 -14.08
CA GLN A 241 1.75 3.71 -15.52
C GLN A 241 2.49 4.97 -15.97
N GLY A 242 2.99 4.97 -17.21
CA GLY A 242 3.64 6.14 -17.80
C GLY A 242 4.93 6.57 -17.12
N ILE A 243 5.58 5.69 -16.34
CA ILE A 243 6.79 6.02 -15.59
C ILE A 243 7.99 6.17 -16.54
N LYS A 244 8.50 7.39 -16.65
CA LYS A 244 9.70 7.73 -17.43
C LYS A 244 10.93 7.13 -16.74
N GLN A 245 11.85 6.56 -17.50
CA GLN A 245 13.06 5.93 -16.95
C GLN A 245 14.29 6.84 -17.06
N THR A 246 14.18 7.96 -17.78
CA THR A 246 15.27 8.93 -17.90
C THR A 246 15.57 9.64 -16.58
N THR A 247 16.86 9.87 -16.33
CA THR A 247 17.36 10.62 -15.17
C THR A 247 18.06 11.93 -15.59
N GLN A 248 17.99 12.29 -16.87
CA GLN A 248 18.82 13.35 -17.47
C GLN A 248 18.71 14.71 -16.76
N HIS A 249 17.54 15.04 -16.22
CA HIS A 249 17.23 16.37 -15.70
C HIS A 249 17.04 16.42 -14.18
N VAL A 250 17.25 15.32 -13.45
CA VAL A 250 16.89 15.22 -12.02
C VAL A 250 17.72 16.12 -11.08
N LYS A 251 18.85 16.63 -11.56
CA LYS A 251 19.67 17.61 -10.85
C LYS A 251 19.26 19.06 -11.12
N GLN A 252 18.35 19.29 -12.07
CA GLN A 252 17.80 20.61 -12.35
C GLN A 252 16.77 20.96 -11.28
N GLY A 253 16.90 22.14 -10.68
CA GLY A 253 16.05 22.61 -9.59
C GLY A 253 16.33 24.07 -9.26
N PRO A 254 15.67 24.60 -8.22
CA PRO A 254 15.90 25.97 -7.77
C PRO A 254 17.38 26.22 -7.42
N ASP A 255 17.86 27.44 -7.61
CA ASP A 255 19.20 27.83 -7.18
C ASP A 255 19.39 27.56 -5.68
N ILE A 256 20.36 26.70 -5.36
CA ILE A 256 20.64 26.28 -3.99
C ILE A 256 21.16 27.42 -3.11
N ASN A 257 21.58 28.54 -3.69
CA ASN A 257 22.05 29.72 -2.97
C ASN A 257 20.94 30.69 -2.57
N ASN A 258 19.74 30.55 -3.14
CA ASN A 258 18.59 31.39 -2.83
C ASN A 258 17.58 30.62 -1.98
N PRO A 259 16.90 31.24 -1.01
CA PRO A 259 15.84 30.58 -0.26
C PRO A 259 14.75 30.04 -1.20
N TYR A 260 14.44 28.75 -1.10
CA TYR A 260 13.31 28.13 -1.79
C TYR A 260 12.40 27.46 -0.75
N PHE A 261 11.11 27.77 -0.82
CA PHE A 261 10.07 27.17 0.01
C PHE A 261 8.75 27.10 -0.75
N ARG A 262 8.05 25.99 -0.62
CA ARG A 262 6.76 25.78 -1.27
C ARG A 262 5.88 24.82 -0.48
N LYS A 263 4.57 25.08 -0.54
CA LYS A 263 3.51 24.22 0.00
C LYS A 263 2.61 23.70 -1.12
N ARG A 264 2.12 22.47 -1.00
CA ARG A 264 1.04 21.89 -1.83
C ARG A 264 0.13 21.02 -0.97
N TYR A 265 -1.12 20.87 -1.40
CA TYR A 265 -1.93 19.75 -0.91
C TYR A 265 -1.39 18.44 -1.47
N MET A 266 -1.32 17.42 -0.62
CA MET A 266 -0.73 16.13 -0.98
C MET A 266 -1.79 15.16 -1.53
N LEU A 267 -2.95 15.09 -0.87
CA LEU A 267 -4.04 14.20 -1.21
C LEU A 267 -5.30 15.00 -1.57
N PRO A 268 -6.19 14.46 -2.42
CA PRO A 268 -7.42 15.14 -2.79
C PRO A 268 -8.42 15.16 -1.61
N THR A 269 -9.14 16.25 -1.38
CA THR A 269 -10.24 16.33 -0.39
C THR A 269 -11.56 16.23 -1.15
N PRO A 270 -12.42 15.21 -0.94
CA PRO A 270 -12.75 14.56 0.34
C PRO A 270 -12.21 13.13 0.50
N LEU A 271 -10.92 12.87 0.25
CA LEU A 271 -10.33 11.59 0.71
C LEU A 271 -10.21 11.56 2.24
N GLU A 272 -9.92 12.71 2.82
CA GLU A 272 -9.58 12.86 4.23
C GLU A 272 -10.83 13.01 5.09
N ASN A 273 -10.92 12.20 6.14
CA ASN A 273 -11.97 12.17 7.17
C ASN A 273 -13.39 12.15 6.62
N SER A 274 -13.56 11.51 5.46
CA SER A 274 -14.81 11.50 4.71
C SER A 274 -15.51 10.15 4.77
N SER A 275 -16.83 10.17 4.73
CA SER A 275 -17.64 8.95 4.71
C SER A 275 -17.49 8.19 3.39
N ARG A 276 -17.90 6.92 3.35
CA ARG A 276 -17.93 6.12 2.10
C ARG A 276 -18.71 6.83 1.00
N GLU A 277 -19.91 7.32 1.33
CA GLU A 277 -20.79 8.03 0.41
C GLU A 277 -20.10 9.23 -0.22
N VAL A 278 -19.38 10.01 0.57
CA VAL A 278 -18.66 11.21 0.11
C VAL A 278 -17.51 10.83 -0.84
N ILE A 279 -16.75 9.79 -0.49
CA ILE A 279 -15.64 9.25 -1.31
C ILE A 279 -16.20 8.69 -2.65
N ASP A 280 -17.32 7.98 -2.61
CA ASP A 280 -18.02 7.45 -3.78
C ASP A 280 -18.50 8.57 -4.70
N ALA A 281 -19.18 9.59 -4.16
CA ALA A 281 -19.66 10.75 -4.93
C ALA A 281 -18.50 11.45 -5.66
N ALA A 282 -17.36 11.61 -4.99
CA ALA A 282 -16.15 12.20 -5.57
C ALA A 282 -15.51 11.33 -6.67
N GLY A 283 -15.88 10.05 -6.77
CA GLY A 283 -15.39 9.09 -7.75
C GLY A 283 -14.08 8.41 -7.37
N LEU A 284 -13.70 8.42 -6.09
CA LEU A 284 -12.47 7.76 -5.63
C LEU A 284 -12.68 6.23 -5.48
N HIS A 285 -11.58 5.48 -5.49
CA HIS A 285 -11.65 4.01 -5.51
C HIS A 285 -12.44 3.45 -4.30
N PRO A 286 -13.21 2.35 -4.47
CA PRO A 286 -13.96 1.73 -3.39
C PRO A 286 -13.14 1.22 -2.21
N SER A 287 -11.82 1.06 -2.34
CA SER A 287 -10.93 0.74 -1.20
C SER A 287 -10.51 1.96 -0.38
N PHE A 288 -10.76 3.18 -0.85
CA PHE A 288 -10.38 4.40 -0.13
C PHE A 288 -11.31 4.62 1.07
N ARG A 289 -10.78 5.19 2.14
CA ARG A 289 -11.47 5.35 3.42
C ARG A 289 -11.15 6.72 4.02
N GLY A 290 -11.87 7.06 5.10
CA GLY A 290 -11.76 8.38 5.72
C GLY A 290 -10.46 8.62 6.48
N HIS A 291 -9.84 7.62 7.09
CA HIS A 291 -8.62 7.81 7.86
C HIS A 291 -7.39 7.44 7.03
N ASN A 292 -6.52 8.41 6.73
CA ASN A 292 -5.34 8.23 5.87
C ASN A 292 -4.08 8.52 6.68
N HIS A 293 -3.27 7.50 6.95
CA HIS A 293 -2.24 7.57 7.98
C HIS A 293 -0.96 6.77 7.64
N SER A 294 0.11 7.05 8.38
CA SER A 294 1.46 6.48 8.27
C SER A 294 2.02 6.47 6.85
N PRO A 295 2.51 7.62 6.34
CA PRO A 295 2.95 7.72 4.97
C PRO A 295 4.39 7.22 4.80
N ALA A 296 4.65 6.68 3.60
CA ALA A 296 5.95 6.45 3.01
C ALA A 296 6.17 7.43 1.85
N LEU A 297 7.37 8.00 1.78
CA LEU A 297 7.79 8.93 0.74
C LEU A 297 9.14 8.49 0.19
N GLU A 298 9.30 8.49 -1.13
CA GLU A 298 10.63 8.35 -1.74
C GLU A 298 10.79 9.14 -3.05
N ILE A 299 12.01 9.65 -3.25
CA ILE A 299 12.45 10.23 -4.53
C ILE A 299 12.95 9.10 -5.42
N CYS A 300 12.22 8.84 -6.49
CA CYS A 300 12.58 7.87 -7.50
C CYS A 300 13.83 8.34 -8.27
N PRO A 301 14.65 7.43 -8.82
CA PRO A 301 15.84 7.79 -9.61
C PRO A 301 15.57 8.76 -10.77
N ASN A 302 14.38 8.73 -11.37
CA ASN A 302 13.90 9.63 -12.42
C ASN A 302 13.42 11.00 -11.92
N GLY A 303 13.50 11.27 -10.61
CA GLY A 303 13.07 12.51 -9.97
C GLY A 303 11.59 12.55 -9.59
N ASP A 304 10.80 11.54 -9.92
CA ASP A 304 9.41 11.46 -9.43
C ASP A 304 9.40 11.33 -7.91
N VAL A 305 8.38 11.90 -7.27
CA VAL A 305 8.12 11.68 -5.85
C VAL A 305 6.99 10.65 -5.73
N LEU A 306 7.26 9.51 -5.08
CA LEU A 306 6.29 8.45 -4.84
C LEU A 306 5.80 8.50 -3.39
N LEU A 307 4.48 8.58 -3.23
CA LEU A 307 3.78 8.49 -1.95
C LEU A 307 3.07 7.14 -1.87
N ILE A 308 3.19 6.46 -0.74
CA ILE A 308 2.30 5.35 -0.34
C ILE A 308 1.81 5.62 1.07
N ILE A 309 0.51 5.43 1.32
CA ILE A 309 -0.12 5.66 2.63
C ILE A 309 -1.20 4.60 2.82
N TYR A 310 -1.49 4.20 4.05
CA TYR A 310 -2.64 3.34 4.29
C TYR A 310 -3.91 4.16 4.48
N THR A 311 -5.05 3.56 4.17
CA THR A 311 -6.38 4.13 4.35
C THR A 311 -7.28 3.15 5.13
N SER A 312 -8.10 3.65 6.06
CA SER A 312 -8.95 2.82 6.94
C SER A 312 -10.20 3.55 7.44
N TYR A 313 -11.21 2.82 7.92
CA TYR A 313 -12.21 3.32 8.87
C TYR A 313 -11.75 3.15 10.32
N SER A 314 -11.01 2.07 10.58
CA SER A 314 -10.35 1.80 11.85
C SER A 314 -8.95 1.26 11.59
N GLU A 315 -7.95 1.82 12.29
CA GLU A 315 -6.52 1.52 12.09
C GLU A 315 -6.20 0.02 12.10
N TYR A 316 -6.95 -0.78 12.86
CA TYR A 316 -6.75 -2.21 13.05
C TYR A 316 -7.92 -3.05 12.52
N GLU A 317 -8.28 -2.87 11.26
CA GLU A 317 -9.27 -3.69 10.55
C GLU A 317 -8.70 -4.46 9.35
N PRO A 318 -9.36 -5.53 8.85
CA PRO A 318 -8.86 -6.32 7.73
C PRO A 318 -8.88 -5.60 6.37
N GLU A 319 -9.59 -4.48 6.27
CA GLU A 319 -9.74 -3.70 5.03
C GLU A 319 -8.80 -2.49 4.96
N VAL A 320 -7.77 -2.44 5.83
CA VAL A 320 -6.73 -1.42 5.67
C VAL A 320 -5.98 -1.71 4.39
N SER A 321 -6.08 -0.79 3.44
CA SER A 321 -5.45 -0.91 2.12
C SER A 321 -4.36 0.15 1.93
N LEU A 322 -3.38 -0.14 1.07
CA LEU A 322 -2.37 0.84 0.67
C LEU A 322 -2.75 1.54 -0.63
N ILE A 323 -2.72 2.86 -0.56
CA ILE A 323 -2.97 3.74 -1.70
C ILE A 323 -1.70 4.52 -2.01
N ALA A 324 -1.56 4.92 -3.26
CA ALA A 324 -0.40 5.65 -3.72
C ALA A 324 -0.77 6.81 -4.64
N SER A 325 0.06 7.83 -4.61
CA SER A 325 0.06 8.92 -5.58
C SER A 325 1.50 9.25 -5.98
N ARG A 326 1.65 9.96 -7.10
CA ARG A 326 2.95 10.34 -7.65
C ARG A 326 2.94 11.80 -8.07
N LEU A 327 3.96 12.55 -7.65
CA LEU A 327 4.31 13.82 -8.26
C LEU A 327 5.34 13.54 -9.34
N ARG A 328 4.92 13.66 -10.60
CA ARG A 328 5.79 13.43 -11.75
C ARG A 328 6.88 14.51 -11.81
N PHE A 329 8.12 14.16 -12.14
CA PHE A 329 9.20 15.14 -12.25
C PHE A 329 8.85 16.21 -13.29
N GLY A 330 8.87 17.48 -12.85
CA GLY A 330 8.48 18.65 -13.64
C GLY A 330 6.97 18.94 -13.69
N ALA A 331 6.12 18.17 -13.00
CA ALA A 331 4.72 18.51 -12.79
C ALA A 331 4.53 19.33 -11.50
N GLU A 332 3.45 20.10 -11.45
CA GLU A 332 3.09 20.93 -10.30
C GLU A 332 1.96 20.37 -9.45
N GLU A 333 1.32 19.32 -9.93
CA GLU A 333 0.17 18.68 -9.32
C GLU A 333 0.44 17.19 -9.19
N TRP A 334 0.13 16.64 -8.00
CA TRP A 334 0.08 15.20 -7.80
C TRP A 334 -0.90 14.55 -8.78
N ASP A 335 -0.68 13.28 -9.09
CA ASP A 335 -1.68 12.46 -9.76
C ASP A 335 -2.84 12.13 -8.81
N MET A 336 -4.03 11.86 -9.35
CA MET A 336 -5.11 11.31 -8.52
C MET A 336 -4.66 9.96 -7.95
N PRO A 337 -4.87 9.69 -6.65
CA PRO A 337 -4.40 8.46 -6.04
C PRO A 337 -5.09 7.22 -6.59
N SER A 338 -4.39 6.09 -6.56
CA SER A 338 -4.94 4.75 -6.84
C SER A 338 -4.47 3.74 -5.78
N PRO A 339 -5.15 2.60 -5.58
CA PRO A 339 -4.56 1.48 -4.87
C PRO A 339 -3.21 1.09 -5.51
N ILE A 340 -2.30 0.51 -4.74
CA ILE A 340 -1.03 -0.02 -5.29
C ILE A 340 -0.80 -1.47 -4.89
N PHE A 341 -0.85 -1.75 -3.59
CA PHE A 341 -0.67 -3.05 -3.00
C PHE A 341 -1.80 -3.26 -2.00
N ASP A 342 -2.58 -4.32 -2.16
CA ASP A 342 -3.73 -4.60 -1.31
C ASP A 342 -3.85 -6.13 -1.18
N PHE A 343 -3.64 -6.62 0.02
CA PHE A 343 -3.92 -7.97 0.46
C PHE A 343 -5.34 -7.96 1.03
N PRO A 344 -6.34 -8.41 0.26
CA PRO A 344 -7.72 -8.32 0.68
C PRO A 344 -7.91 -9.12 1.98
N ASN A 345 -8.64 -8.53 2.93
CA ASN A 345 -8.85 -9.09 4.27
C ASN A 345 -7.58 -9.33 5.10
N ALA A 346 -6.52 -8.56 4.81
CA ALA A 346 -5.35 -8.39 5.64
C ALA A 346 -5.08 -6.90 5.84
N ASN A 347 -4.80 -6.48 7.06
CA ASN A 347 -4.47 -5.09 7.36
C ASN A 347 -3.10 -4.74 6.79
N ASP A 348 -3.02 -4.06 5.65
CA ASP A 348 -1.75 -3.63 5.07
C ASP A 348 -1.28 -2.32 5.71
N HIS A 349 -0.33 -2.44 6.62
CA HIS A 349 0.00 -1.39 7.57
C HIS A 349 1.41 -0.83 7.43
N ALA A 350 1.58 0.40 7.91
CA ALA A 350 2.89 1.06 8.11
C ALA A 350 3.84 0.93 6.91
N PRO A 351 3.47 1.51 5.75
CA PRO A 351 4.34 1.51 4.59
C PRO A 351 5.66 2.24 4.87
N LEU A 352 6.73 1.73 4.26
CA LEU A 352 8.06 2.32 4.23
C LEU A 352 8.61 2.19 2.81
N LEU A 353 9.07 3.31 2.23
CA LEU A 353 9.82 3.33 0.97
C LEU A 353 11.26 3.74 1.23
N TRP A 354 12.18 3.10 0.51
CA TRP A 354 13.60 3.42 0.57
C TRP A 354 14.26 3.25 -0.80
N ASN A 355 14.95 4.28 -1.27
CA ASN A 355 15.82 4.22 -2.44
C ASN A 355 17.24 3.79 -2.01
N ASP A 356 17.56 2.53 -2.28
CA ASP A 356 18.89 1.96 -2.09
C ASP A 356 19.66 1.99 -3.42
N ASN A 357 20.33 3.12 -3.68
CA ASN A 357 21.20 3.32 -4.84
C ASN A 357 20.55 2.98 -6.19
N GLY A 358 19.32 3.42 -6.40
CA GLY A 358 18.57 3.20 -7.63
C GLY A 358 17.54 2.06 -7.54
N THR A 359 17.64 1.20 -6.55
CA THR A 359 16.62 0.18 -6.26
C THR A 359 15.65 0.72 -5.23
N LEU A 360 14.37 0.80 -5.59
CA LEU A 360 13.32 1.14 -4.63
C LEU A 360 12.92 -0.13 -3.87
N HIS A 361 13.02 -0.10 -2.55
CA HIS A 361 12.46 -1.11 -1.68
C HIS A 361 11.17 -0.57 -1.03
N PHE A 362 10.12 -1.40 -1.06
CA PHE A 362 8.86 -1.11 -0.38
C PHE A 362 8.60 -2.16 0.69
N PHE A 363 8.51 -1.72 1.95
CA PHE A 363 8.25 -2.55 3.12
C PHE A 363 6.88 -2.18 3.72
N TRP A 364 6.16 -3.17 4.26
CA TRP A 364 4.96 -2.98 5.06
C TRP A 364 4.75 -4.19 5.97
N GLY A 365 3.76 -4.16 6.85
CA GLY A 365 3.44 -5.30 7.73
C GLY A 365 1.95 -5.57 7.83
N ASN A 366 1.59 -6.74 8.39
CA ASN A 366 0.21 -7.14 8.64
C ASN A 366 -0.04 -7.37 10.14
N PRO A 367 -0.38 -6.32 10.92
CA PRO A 367 -0.53 -6.43 12.37
C PRO A 367 -1.62 -7.42 12.81
N GLY A 368 -2.69 -7.57 12.03
CA GLY A 368 -3.83 -8.43 12.34
C GLY A 368 -3.60 -9.93 12.11
N ILE A 369 -2.76 -10.33 11.16
CA ILE A 369 -2.51 -11.75 10.85
C ILE A 369 -1.71 -12.39 11.99
N VAL A 370 -2.21 -13.49 12.56
CA VAL A 370 -1.49 -14.29 13.58
C VAL A 370 -0.14 -14.77 13.02
N ASN A 371 0.93 -14.59 13.79
CA ASN A 371 2.30 -14.94 13.42
C ASN A 371 2.80 -14.37 12.06
N ALA A 372 2.21 -13.29 11.54
CA ALA A 372 2.82 -12.58 10.41
C ALA A 372 4.23 -12.09 10.76
N PHE A 373 5.05 -11.96 9.72
CA PHE A 373 6.41 -11.44 9.83
C PHE A 373 6.40 -9.98 10.32
N PRO A 374 7.49 -9.48 10.95
CA PRO A 374 7.61 -8.09 11.36
C PRO A 374 7.43 -7.10 10.21
N PHE A 375 7.79 -7.53 8.99
CA PHE A 375 7.56 -6.83 7.74
C PHE A 375 7.63 -7.84 6.59
N GLN A 376 7.17 -7.40 5.43
CA GLN A 376 7.38 -8.02 4.12
C GLN A 376 7.83 -6.93 3.16
N TRP A 377 8.45 -7.31 2.03
CA TRP A 377 8.92 -6.31 1.08
C TRP A 377 8.97 -6.76 -0.37
N THR A 378 8.89 -5.79 -1.26
CA THR A 378 9.14 -5.95 -2.70
C THR A 378 10.12 -4.87 -3.18
N SER A 379 10.68 -5.03 -4.37
CA SER A 379 11.68 -4.11 -4.93
C SER A 379 11.39 -3.75 -6.38
N SER A 380 11.76 -2.54 -6.78
CA SER A 380 11.65 -2.03 -8.14
C SER A 380 12.98 -1.42 -8.60
N THR A 381 13.38 -1.71 -9.83
CA THR A 381 14.56 -1.13 -10.49
C THR A 381 14.21 -0.20 -11.65
N ASP A 382 12.92 0.08 -11.83
CA ASP A 382 12.37 0.86 -12.93
C ASP A 382 11.47 2.01 -12.42
N ASN A 383 11.90 2.65 -11.35
CA ASN A 383 11.25 3.82 -10.74
C ASN A 383 9.83 3.52 -10.22
N GLY A 384 9.54 2.27 -9.82
CA GLY A 384 8.26 1.84 -9.27
C GLY A 384 7.21 1.48 -10.34
N ALA A 385 7.63 1.25 -11.59
CA ALA A 385 6.73 0.83 -12.67
C ALA A 385 6.39 -0.65 -12.57
N THR A 386 7.36 -1.48 -12.22
CA THR A 386 7.19 -2.90 -11.90
C THR A 386 7.88 -3.23 -10.58
N TRP A 387 7.39 -4.28 -9.93
CA TRP A 387 7.83 -4.70 -8.61
C TRP A 387 8.09 -6.20 -8.61
N SER A 388 9.12 -6.64 -7.88
CA SER A 388 9.44 -8.05 -7.72
C SER A 388 8.37 -8.79 -6.94
N GLU A 389 8.47 -10.12 -6.87
CA GLU A 389 7.71 -10.89 -5.90
C GLU A 389 7.95 -10.37 -4.47
N VAL A 390 6.91 -10.48 -3.64
CA VAL A 390 6.95 -10.14 -2.22
C VAL A 390 7.79 -11.17 -1.47
N LYS A 391 8.68 -10.67 -0.60
CA LYS A 391 9.61 -11.45 0.21
C LYS A 391 9.29 -11.30 1.69
N PHE A 392 9.66 -12.32 2.44
CA PHE A 392 9.51 -12.39 3.89
C PHE A 392 10.90 -12.56 4.55
N PRO A 393 11.10 -12.05 5.77
CA PRO A 393 12.41 -12.11 6.41
C PRO A 393 12.67 -13.48 7.04
N ASP A 394 13.75 -14.12 6.63
CA ASP A 394 14.25 -15.37 7.23
C ASP A 394 15.16 -15.06 8.43
N PHE A 395 14.57 -15.08 9.64
CA PHE A 395 15.29 -14.78 10.87
C PHE A 395 16.13 -15.97 11.36
N LYS A 396 17.44 -15.74 11.55
CA LYS A 396 18.39 -16.77 11.99
C LYS A 396 18.63 -16.83 13.49
N ASN A 397 17.96 -15.97 14.25
CA ASN A 397 17.90 -16.00 15.71
C ASN A 397 16.48 -15.70 16.20
N GLU A 398 16.25 -15.92 17.50
CA GLU A 398 14.98 -15.60 18.13
C GLU A 398 14.72 -14.09 18.07
N ALA A 399 13.56 -13.71 17.54
CA ALA A 399 13.11 -12.33 17.50
C ALA A 399 12.46 -11.98 18.85
N GLY A 400 12.98 -10.96 19.51
CA GLY A 400 12.40 -10.43 20.75
C GLY A 400 11.13 -9.62 20.48
N LYS A 401 10.66 -8.88 21.49
CA LYS A 401 9.47 -8.03 21.38
C LYS A 401 9.55 -7.07 20.19
N HIS A 402 8.47 -7.04 19.41
CA HIS A 402 8.29 -6.20 18.23
C HIS A 402 6.79 -6.06 17.89
N SER A 403 6.50 -5.16 16.98
CA SER A 403 5.24 -5.04 16.25
C SER A 403 5.51 -5.20 14.76
N LYS A 404 4.46 -5.47 13.99
CA LYS A 404 4.53 -5.67 12.53
C LYS A 404 4.34 -4.35 11.78
N GLN A 405 5.07 -3.32 12.24
CA GLN A 405 4.93 -1.94 11.78
C GLN A 405 6.31 -1.35 11.51
N PRO A 406 6.77 -1.37 10.24
CA PRO A 406 7.97 -0.67 9.82
C PRO A 406 7.94 0.83 10.16
N ILE A 407 9.10 1.40 10.47
CA ILE A 407 9.25 2.85 10.70
C ILE A 407 9.75 3.52 9.40
N ASN A 408 9.58 4.84 9.26
CA ASN A 408 9.80 5.62 8.03
C ASN A 408 11.25 5.75 7.51
N THR A 409 12.21 4.97 8.04
CA THR A 409 13.61 4.96 7.61
C THR A 409 14.13 3.55 7.38
N ALA A 410 14.95 3.35 6.35
CA ALA A 410 15.85 2.22 6.19
C ALA A 410 17.16 2.72 5.58
N PHE A 411 18.26 2.01 5.84
CA PHE A 411 19.59 2.49 5.46
C PHE A 411 20.61 1.34 5.44
N ARG A 412 21.83 1.64 4.95
CA ARG A 412 23.00 0.76 5.07
C ARG A 412 24.16 1.42 5.78
N ASP A 413 24.99 0.60 6.41
CA ASP A 413 26.33 1.01 6.82
C ASP A 413 27.33 0.92 5.66
N SER A 414 28.58 1.30 5.93
CA SER A 414 29.70 1.22 4.97
C SER A 414 30.11 -0.21 4.61
N ASN A 415 29.70 -1.22 5.38
CA ASN A 415 29.94 -2.63 5.07
C ASN A 415 28.84 -3.21 4.15
N GLY A 416 27.81 -2.41 3.84
CA GLY A 416 26.65 -2.85 3.07
C GLY A 416 25.60 -3.58 3.91
N THR A 417 25.72 -3.58 5.24
CA THR A 417 24.70 -4.14 6.14
C THR A 417 23.41 -3.32 6.03
N MET A 418 22.28 -3.98 5.78
CA MET A 418 20.96 -3.35 5.75
C MET A 418 20.38 -3.25 7.15
N TYR A 419 19.70 -2.13 7.40
CA TYR A 419 18.95 -1.88 8.62
C TYR A 419 17.52 -1.49 8.28
N VAL A 420 16.56 -2.22 8.84
CA VAL A 420 15.13 -1.93 8.73
C VAL A 420 14.53 -1.92 10.14
N PRO A 421 14.00 -0.79 10.61
CA PRO A 421 13.39 -0.69 11.93
C PRO A 421 11.90 -1.02 11.94
N SER A 422 11.43 -1.53 13.07
CA SER A 422 10.00 -1.65 13.39
C SER A 422 9.70 -1.12 14.79
N ASP A 423 8.44 -0.78 15.02
CA ASP A 423 7.97 -0.43 16.36
C ASP A 423 8.01 -1.64 17.32
N ALA A 424 8.17 -1.39 18.62
CA ALA A 424 7.90 -2.32 19.72
C ALA A 424 7.46 -1.51 20.96
N ASP A 425 7.70 -2.00 22.19
CA ASP A 425 7.62 -1.16 23.40
C ASP A 425 8.49 0.11 23.23
N THR A 426 9.72 -0.10 22.75
CA THR A 426 10.57 0.89 22.10
C THR A 426 11.15 0.30 20.81
N SER A 427 11.55 1.13 19.85
CA SER A 427 11.82 0.66 18.48
C SER A 427 12.95 -0.36 18.41
N VAL A 428 12.80 -1.37 17.55
CA VAL A 428 13.79 -2.40 17.21
C VAL A 428 14.41 -2.12 15.85
N LEU A 429 15.67 -2.53 15.65
CA LEU A 429 16.41 -2.35 14.40
C LEU A 429 16.82 -3.73 13.84
N TRP A 430 16.14 -4.21 12.81
CA TRP A 430 16.47 -5.48 12.16
C TRP A 430 17.70 -5.34 11.26
N VAL A 431 18.53 -6.38 11.21
CA VAL A 431 19.82 -6.35 10.51
C VAL A 431 19.87 -7.45 9.46
N SER A 432 20.40 -7.14 8.27
CA SER A 432 20.75 -8.13 7.25
C SER A 432 22.13 -7.85 6.65
N HIS A 433 22.95 -8.89 6.54
CA HIS A 433 24.31 -8.80 6.00
C HIS A 433 24.43 -9.30 4.56
N ASP A 434 23.34 -9.77 3.96
CA ASP A 434 23.34 -10.52 2.70
C ASP A 434 22.24 -10.06 1.74
N ASN A 435 21.94 -8.76 1.76
CA ASN A 435 20.91 -8.13 0.92
C ASN A 435 19.48 -8.63 1.17
N GLY A 436 19.15 -8.87 2.45
CA GLY A 436 17.82 -9.25 2.89
C GLY A 436 17.49 -10.72 2.71
N ASN A 437 18.48 -11.57 2.39
CA ASN A 437 18.25 -13.02 2.31
C ASN A 437 18.08 -13.62 3.71
N THR A 438 18.85 -13.15 4.69
CA THR A 438 18.72 -13.53 6.11
C THR A 438 18.69 -12.30 7.00
N TRP A 439 17.98 -12.42 8.13
CA TRP A 439 17.74 -11.32 9.07
C TRP A 439 18.06 -11.71 10.51
N PHE A 440 18.39 -10.70 11.31
CA PHE A 440 18.77 -10.87 12.70
C PHE A 440 18.13 -9.79 13.58
N ASP A 441 17.70 -10.19 14.78
CA ASP A 441 17.43 -9.29 15.90
C ASP A 441 18.75 -9.04 16.67
N PRO A 442 19.26 -7.81 16.76
CA PRO A 442 20.49 -7.54 17.52
C PRO A 442 20.29 -7.65 19.05
N GLY A 443 19.07 -7.88 19.53
CA GLY A 443 18.72 -8.15 20.92
C GLY A 443 18.35 -6.91 21.73
N SER A 444 18.58 -5.70 21.21
CA SER A 444 18.33 -4.44 21.93
C SER A 444 17.24 -3.59 21.28
N ARG A 445 16.75 -2.61 22.03
CA ARG A 445 15.76 -1.63 21.59
C ARG A 445 16.19 -0.24 22.00
N THR A 446 15.75 0.75 21.24
CA THR A 446 16.09 2.16 21.46
C THR A 446 15.44 2.72 22.74
N GLY A 447 15.77 3.95 23.12
CA GLY A 447 15.16 4.64 24.25
C GLY A 447 13.73 5.13 24.02
N GLY A 448 13.19 5.02 22.79
CA GLY A 448 11.84 5.50 22.46
C GLY A 448 11.14 4.69 21.37
N ARG A 449 9.85 4.95 21.17
CA ARG A 449 9.05 4.37 20.07
C ARG A 449 8.89 5.38 18.92
N HIS A 450 8.61 4.93 17.69
CA HIS A 450 8.68 5.74 16.47
C HIS A 450 10.09 6.34 16.23
N THR A 451 11.13 5.57 16.59
CA THR A 451 12.51 6.03 16.42
C THR A 451 12.87 6.05 14.95
N THR A 452 13.17 7.23 14.42
CA THR A 452 13.69 7.42 13.07
C THR A 452 15.23 7.46 13.12
N PHE A 453 15.89 6.92 12.10
CA PHE A 453 17.33 6.62 12.17
C PHE A 453 18.15 7.29 11.08
N VAL A 454 19.41 7.60 11.40
CA VAL A 454 20.42 8.07 10.43
C VAL A 454 21.82 7.56 10.80
N MET A 455 22.63 7.26 9.79
CA MET A 455 24.05 6.95 9.98
C MET A 455 24.83 8.20 10.34
N LEU A 456 25.69 8.11 11.36
CA LEU A 456 26.69 9.10 11.74
C LEU A 456 27.95 9.00 10.86
N LYS A 457 28.71 10.10 10.74
CA LYS A 457 29.96 10.12 9.95
C LYS A 457 31.03 9.13 10.43
N ASP A 458 31.02 8.81 11.73
CA ASP A 458 31.95 7.84 12.32
C ASP A 458 31.46 6.38 12.25
N GLY A 459 30.37 6.13 11.51
CA GLY A 459 29.77 4.81 11.38
C GLY A 459 28.80 4.44 12.52
N GLY A 460 28.62 5.31 13.52
CA GLY A 460 27.57 5.14 14.52
C GLY A 460 26.16 5.27 13.93
N ILE A 461 25.15 4.81 14.68
CA ILE A 461 23.73 4.96 14.32
C ILE A 461 23.08 5.88 15.34
N LEU A 462 22.46 6.95 14.85
CA LEU A 462 21.63 7.85 15.66
C LEU A 462 20.16 7.51 15.43
N GLY A 463 19.43 7.27 16.51
CA GLY A 463 17.98 7.12 16.54
C GLY A 463 17.34 8.20 17.40
N MET A 464 16.28 8.84 16.90
CA MET A 464 15.48 9.82 17.63
C MET A 464 13.99 9.54 17.45
N GLY A 465 13.24 9.48 18.54
CA GLY A 465 11.80 9.22 18.53
C GLY A 465 11.29 9.12 19.96
N GLY A 466 9.97 9.24 20.14
CA GLY A 466 9.44 9.41 21.49
C GLY A 466 7.95 9.20 21.65
N LYS A 467 7.29 8.34 20.86
CA LYS A 467 5.84 8.10 20.98
C LYS A 467 5.48 7.62 22.39
N ASN A 468 4.95 8.53 23.21
CA ASN A 468 4.63 8.30 24.62
C ASN A 468 5.82 7.83 25.48
N THR A 469 7.05 8.14 25.06
CA THR A 469 8.29 7.83 25.78
C THR A 469 9.16 9.07 25.82
N ASP A 470 9.62 9.46 27.01
CA ASP A 470 10.36 10.70 27.22
C ASP A 470 11.44 10.59 28.29
N ILE A 471 12.30 11.61 28.33
CA ILE A 471 13.23 11.88 29.41
C ILE A 471 13.00 13.34 29.82
N ASP A 472 12.35 13.55 30.96
CA ASP A 472 11.93 14.86 31.46
C ASP A 472 11.01 15.64 30.48
N GLY A 473 10.12 14.93 29.77
CA GLY A 473 9.26 15.51 28.72
C GLY A 473 9.93 15.70 27.36
N PHE A 474 11.23 15.44 27.25
CA PHE A 474 11.98 15.56 25.99
C PHE A 474 12.07 14.22 25.25
N MET A 475 12.16 14.29 23.92
CA MET A 475 12.33 13.13 23.06
C MET A 475 13.66 12.41 23.36
N PRO A 476 13.65 11.08 23.53
CA PRO A 476 14.86 10.27 23.65
C PRO A 476 15.75 10.30 22.39
N LYS A 477 17.06 10.39 22.63
CA LYS A 477 18.13 10.16 21.67
C LYS A 477 18.84 8.85 22.00
N SER A 478 19.01 7.98 21.01
CA SER A 478 19.69 6.70 21.13
C SER A 478 20.87 6.65 20.18
N ILE A 479 22.08 6.37 20.66
CA ILE A 479 23.28 6.20 19.81
C ILE A 479 23.81 4.78 19.98
N SER A 480 24.01 4.09 18.85
CA SER A 480 24.68 2.79 18.83
C SER A 480 26.01 2.88 18.07
N ARG A 481 27.02 2.15 18.57
CA ARG A 481 28.35 2.02 17.96
C ARG A 481 28.70 0.58 17.55
N ASP A 482 27.75 -0.33 17.69
CA ASP A 482 27.93 -1.77 17.51
C ASP A 482 26.83 -2.40 16.64
N GLY A 483 26.20 -1.59 15.78
CA GLY A 483 25.18 -2.05 14.83
C GLY A 483 23.82 -2.31 15.46
N GLY A 484 23.48 -1.59 16.53
CA GLY A 484 22.19 -1.72 17.23
C GLY A 484 22.17 -2.79 18.32
N LYS A 485 23.32 -3.30 18.78
CA LYS A 485 23.38 -4.27 19.88
C LYS A 485 23.32 -3.60 21.24
N THR A 486 23.83 -2.38 21.36
CA THR A 486 23.69 -1.52 22.54
C THR A 486 23.35 -0.09 22.15
N TRP A 487 22.68 0.63 23.07
CA TRP A 487 22.28 2.02 22.90
C TRP A 487 22.70 2.86 24.10
N GLU A 488 23.43 3.95 23.84
CA GLU A 488 23.58 5.06 24.77
C GLU A 488 22.36 5.98 24.62
N VAL A 489 21.59 6.14 25.71
CA VAL A 489 20.33 6.91 25.70
C VAL A 489 20.49 8.21 26.48
N SER A 490 20.08 9.32 25.87
CA SER A 490 20.10 10.66 26.46
C SER A 490 18.92 11.49 25.98
N LYS A 491 18.65 12.65 26.61
CA LYS A 491 17.57 13.55 26.15
C LYS A 491 18.02 14.44 25.00
N THR A 492 17.07 14.79 24.13
CA THR A 492 17.23 15.84 23.11
C THR A 492 16.74 17.20 23.64
N GLN A 493 16.84 18.24 22.83
CA GLN A 493 16.18 19.54 23.08
C GLN A 493 14.75 19.61 22.51
N PHE A 494 14.24 18.51 21.97
CA PHE A 494 12.94 18.47 21.29
C PHE A 494 11.88 17.87 22.22
N CYS A 495 10.64 18.37 22.12
CA CYS A 495 9.51 17.82 22.86
C CYS A 495 9.31 16.34 22.53
N CYS A 496 8.93 15.53 23.51
CA CYS A 496 8.45 14.18 23.24
C CYS A 496 7.16 14.22 22.41
N LEU A 497 6.88 13.12 21.70
CA LEU A 497 5.77 13.07 20.76
C LEU A 497 4.72 12.06 21.21
N GLY A 498 3.48 12.25 20.77
CA GLY A 498 2.35 11.42 21.17
C GLY A 498 2.02 10.34 20.14
N ALA A 499 0.88 9.67 20.35
CA ALA A 499 0.17 9.06 19.24
C ALA A 499 -0.08 10.11 18.13
N ASN A 500 -0.26 9.66 16.88
CA ASN A 500 -0.47 10.52 15.70
C ASN A 500 0.67 11.51 15.39
N GLN A 501 1.83 11.38 16.05
CA GLN A 501 3.04 12.13 15.75
C GLN A 501 4.22 11.19 15.47
N ARG A 502 4.95 11.46 14.38
CA ARG A 502 6.19 10.75 14.03
C ARG A 502 7.18 11.71 13.34
N PRO A 503 8.40 11.86 13.87
CA PRO A 503 9.38 12.77 13.30
C PRO A 503 10.06 12.16 12.07
N SER A 504 10.84 12.98 11.38
CA SER A 504 11.69 12.55 10.26
C SER A 504 13.11 13.04 10.46
N ILE A 505 14.10 12.17 10.28
CA ILE A 505 15.52 12.51 10.26
C ILE A 505 16.16 12.07 8.94
N LEU A 506 17.13 12.83 8.44
CA LEU A 506 17.92 12.45 7.27
C LEU A 506 19.29 13.11 7.29
N ARG A 507 20.26 12.49 6.61
CA ARG A 507 21.52 13.12 6.26
C ARG A 507 21.39 13.76 4.89
N LEU A 508 21.62 15.07 4.82
CA LEU A 508 21.59 15.84 3.59
C LEU A 508 22.88 15.68 2.78
N GLN A 509 22.84 16.02 1.50
CA GLN A 509 24.00 16.06 0.60
C GLN A 509 25.12 16.99 1.10
N SER A 510 24.79 18.05 1.85
CA SER A 510 25.76 18.92 2.52
C SER A 510 26.52 18.23 3.66
N GLY A 511 26.07 17.05 4.08
CA GLY A 511 26.57 16.32 5.24
C GLY A 511 25.92 16.73 6.56
N ARG A 512 25.06 17.76 6.59
CA ARG A 512 24.24 18.13 7.74
C ARG A 512 23.16 17.09 8.02
N LEU A 513 22.72 17.01 9.27
CA LEU A 513 21.50 16.30 9.62
C LEU A 513 20.31 17.27 9.52
N PHE A 514 19.22 16.82 8.92
CA PHE A 514 17.92 17.48 8.96
C PHE A 514 16.98 16.73 9.88
N PHE A 515 16.15 17.46 10.62
CA PHE A 515 15.12 16.91 11.49
C PHE A 515 13.82 17.70 11.38
N ALA A 516 12.68 17.03 11.39
CA ALA A 516 11.35 17.63 11.43
C ALA A 516 10.53 17.05 12.59
N GLY A 517 9.88 17.92 13.35
CA GLY A 517 9.11 17.56 14.54
C GLY A 517 8.04 18.59 14.91
N ASP A 518 7.32 18.32 15.99
CA ASP A 518 6.40 19.26 16.62
C ASP A 518 6.99 19.81 17.91
N PHE A 519 6.64 21.05 18.24
CA PHE A 519 7.06 21.66 19.50
C PHE A 519 6.28 21.15 20.72
N GLN A 520 5.18 20.43 20.49
CA GLN A 520 4.27 19.95 21.51
C GLN A 520 3.85 18.51 21.25
N ARG A 521 3.47 17.80 22.32
CA ARG A 521 2.80 16.50 22.23
C ARG A 521 1.32 16.65 21.84
N ILE A 522 0.69 15.56 21.41
CA ILE A 522 -0.74 15.52 21.02
C ILE A 522 -1.72 16.03 22.11
N ASP A 523 -1.32 16.00 23.38
CA ASP A 523 -2.11 16.51 24.51
C ASP A 523 -1.70 17.92 24.95
N GLY A 524 -0.87 18.60 24.16
CA GLY A 524 -0.39 19.96 24.42
C GLY A 524 0.80 20.04 25.36
N LEU A 525 1.36 18.90 25.83
CA LEU A 525 2.55 18.93 26.67
C LEU A 525 3.72 19.61 25.94
N GLN A 526 4.37 20.52 26.65
CA GLN A 526 5.64 21.15 26.30
C GLN A 526 6.54 21.16 27.55
N PRO A 527 7.80 20.70 27.45
CA PRO A 527 8.80 20.91 28.48
C PRO A 527 9.01 22.41 28.76
N GLU A 528 9.45 22.77 29.97
CA GLU A 528 9.61 24.18 30.39
C GLU A 528 10.47 25.03 29.43
N ASP A 529 11.44 24.41 28.74
CA ASP A 529 12.34 25.09 27.81
C ASP A 529 11.73 25.36 26.41
N ILE A 530 10.51 24.88 26.15
CA ILE A 530 9.84 25.01 24.85
C ILE A 530 8.55 25.81 25.00
N SER A 531 8.54 27.04 24.50
CA SER A 531 7.38 27.94 24.54
C SER A 531 6.65 28.09 23.19
N GLN A 532 7.25 27.60 22.10
CA GLN A 532 6.65 27.68 20.76
C GLN A 532 5.63 26.57 20.55
N HIS A 533 4.56 26.85 19.81
CA HIS A 533 3.62 25.83 19.31
C HIS A 533 3.74 25.66 17.80
N GLY A 534 3.37 24.48 17.33
CA GLY A 534 3.34 24.15 15.91
C GLY A 534 4.42 23.14 15.54
N ALA A 535 4.92 23.28 14.33
CA ALA A 535 5.93 22.42 13.74
C ALA A 535 7.26 23.14 13.52
N TYR A 536 8.33 22.38 13.39
CA TYR A 536 9.64 22.90 13.00
C TYR A 536 10.39 21.98 12.05
N VAL A 537 11.37 22.58 11.40
CA VAL A 537 12.50 21.88 10.78
C VAL A 537 13.79 22.38 11.42
N ALA A 538 14.81 21.52 11.45
CA ALA A 538 16.07 21.83 12.11
C ALA A 538 17.27 21.25 11.37
N LEU A 539 18.42 21.92 11.47
CA LEU A 539 19.69 21.48 10.91
C LEU A 539 20.75 21.31 12.01
N SER A 540 21.54 20.26 11.91
CA SER A 540 22.72 20.02 12.76
C SER A 540 23.97 19.81 11.91
N GLU A 541 25.06 20.49 12.28
CA GLU A 541 26.38 20.35 11.65
C GLU A 541 27.33 19.42 12.42
N ASP A 542 26.97 19.08 13.65
CA ASP A 542 27.82 18.43 14.65
C ASP A 542 27.30 17.05 15.09
N GLU A 543 26.67 16.34 14.15
CA GLU A 543 26.16 14.97 14.32
C GLU A 543 25.06 14.87 15.41
N GLY A 544 24.20 15.89 15.48
CA GLY A 544 23.00 15.91 16.33
C GLY A 544 23.24 16.37 17.76
N LYS A 545 24.37 17.03 18.05
CA LYS A 545 24.66 17.58 19.38
C LYS A 545 23.97 18.93 19.58
N THR A 546 24.02 19.80 18.57
CA THR A 546 23.30 21.08 18.53
C THR A 546 22.45 21.18 17.26
N TRP A 547 21.36 21.95 17.33
CA TRP A 547 20.51 22.18 16.17
C TRP A 547 20.09 23.63 16.03
N ARG A 548 20.10 24.12 14.79
CA ARG A 548 19.44 25.36 14.40
C ARG A 548 18.00 25.03 14.02
N VAL A 549 17.04 25.53 14.80
CA VAL A 549 15.61 25.25 14.64
C VAL A 549 14.92 26.42 13.94
N LYS A 550 14.10 26.12 12.92
CA LYS A 550 13.22 27.09 12.24
C LYS A 550 11.78 26.61 12.30
N LYS A 551 10.86 27.50 12.72
CA LYS A 551 9.41 27.22 12.71
C LYS A 551 8.96 26.93 11.28
N LEU A 552 8.24 25.83 11.09
CA LEU A 552 7.67 25.47 9.79
C LEU A 552 6.33 26.21 9.61
N ILE A 553 6.30 27.16 8.68
CA ILE A 553 5.11 27.97 8.39
C ILE A 553 4.10 27.19 7.54
N GLY A 554 2.81 27.54 7.66
CA GLY A 554 1.75 26.96 6.84
C GLY A 554 1.41 25.50 7.18
N VAL A 555 1.83 24.98 8.33
CA VAL A 555 1.31 23.68 8.82
C VAL A 555 -0.17 23.77 9.21
N GLN A 556 -0.88 22.65 9.13
CA GLN A 556 -2.30 22.58 9.44
C GLN A 556 -2.55 21.97 10.82
N VAL A 557 -3.74 22.23 11.35
CA VAL A 557 -4.20 21.62 12.61
C VAL A 557 -4.43 20.12 12.43
N HIS A 558 -4.43 19.41 13.56
CA HIS A 558 -4.73 17.98 13.58
C HIS A 558 -6.13 17.70 13.01
N GLU A 559 -6.28 16.59 12.28
CA GLU A 559 -7.53 16.27 11.57
C GLU A 559 -8.75 16.06 12.49
N ASN A 560 -8.49 15.52 13.69
CA ASN A 560 -9.45 15.43 14.79
C ASN A 560 -9.55 16.78 15.55
N PRO A 561 -10.73 17.43 15.59
CA PRO A 561 -10.90 18.74 16.23
C PRO A 561 -10.56 18.77 17.72
N LYS A 562 -10.86 17.68 18.46
CA LYS A 562 -10.53 17.61 19.91
C LYS A 562 -9.02 17.57 20.14
N ARG A 563 -8.29 16.90 19.25
CA ARG A 563 -6.82 16.87 19.32
C ARG A 563 -6.24 18.22 18.90
N ALA A 564 -6.79 18.86 17.88
CA ALA A 564 -6.38 20.20 17.47
C ALA A 564 -6.51 21.22 18.63
N GLU A 565 -7.61 21.17 19.38
CA GLU A 565 -7.81 22.01 20.56
C GLU A 565 -6.77 21.73 21.66
N LEU A 566 -6.55 20.46 22.00
CA LEU A 566 -5.59 20.07 23.05
C LEU A 566 -4.16 20.50 22.71
N MET A 567 -3.75 20.34 21.45
CA MET A 567 -2.40 20.70 21.01
C MET A 567 -2.13 22.21 21.06
N GLN A 568 -3.17 23.04 21.02
CA GLN A 568 -3.06 24.51 20.95
C GLN A 568 -2.10 25.00 19.86
N GLY A 569 -1.99 24.22 18.78
CA GLY A 569 -0.99 24.41 17.73
C GLY A 569 -1.19 23.42 16.58
N ALA A 570 -0.69 23.81 15.42
CA ALA A 570 -0.63 22.94 14.25
C ALA A 570 0.38 21.80 14.44
N THR A 571 0.36 20.81 13.54
CA THR A 571 1.20 19.61 13.67
C THR A 571 1.70 19.13 12.31
N ILE A 572 2.90 18.54 12.29
CA ILE A 572 3.35 17.71 11.15
C ILE A 572 2.68 16.33 11.17
N GLY A 573 2.08 15.94 12.29
CA GLY A 573 1.50 14.63 12.54
C GLY A 573 2.51 13.52 12.28
N TYR A 574 2.15 12.55 11.43
CA TYR A 574 3.13 11.61 10.90
C TYR A 574 3.77 12.19 9.64
N SER A 575 5.09 12.20 9.65
CA SER A 575 5.89 12.75 8.56
C SER A 575 6.82 11.72 7.91
N ALA A 576 7.22 12.03 6.68
CA ALA A 576 8.36 11.42 6.02
C ALA A 576 9.09 12.53 5.23
N ALA A 577 10.42 12.49 5.23
CA ALA A 577 11.24 13.45 4.51
C ALA A 577 12.33 12.77 3.67
N ARG A 578 12.61 13.33 2.49
CA ARG A 578 13.63 12.86 1.55
C ARG A 578 14.27 14.05 0.83
N GLN A 579 15.52 13.91 0.38
CA GLN A 579 16.18 14.94 -0.42
C GLN A 579 16.33 14.46 -1.87
N ALA A 580 15.88 15.28 -2.81
CA ALA A 580 16.03 15.03 -4.23
C ALA A 580 17.45 15.32 -4.73
N PRO A 581 17.89 14.74 -5.87
CA PRO A 581 19.23 14.98 -6.43
C PRO A 581 19.56 16.43 -6.77
N ASN A 582 18.56 17.30 -6.88
CA ASN A 582 18.71 18.74 -7.10
C ASN A 582 18.86 19.54 -5.78
N GLY A 583 18.94 18.87 -4.63
CA GLY A 583 19.14 19.48 -3.32
C GLY A 583 17.86 19.87 -2.58
N VAL A 584 16.69 19.79 -3.23
CA VAL A 584 15.39 20.09 -2.61
C VAL A 584 15.04 19.01 -1.58
N ILE A 585 14.62 19.46 -0.40
CA ILE A 585 14.09 18.62 0.67
C ILE A 585 12.58 18.57 0.52
N HIS A 586 12.04 17.36 0.38
CA HIS A 586 10.63 17.07 0.38
C HIS A 586 10.21 16.59 1.77
N LEU A 587 9.17 17.21 2.35
CA LEU A 587 8.57 16.82 3.62
C LEU A 587 7.06 16.67 3.41
N ILE A 588 6.51 15.53 3.79
CA ILE A 588 5.06 15.32 3.78
C ILE A 588 4.51 15.21 5.20
N THR A 589 3.25 15.58 5.37
CA THR A 589 2.55 15.53 6.66
C THR A 589 1.20 14.84 6.50
N THR A 590 0.85 13.98 7.44
CA THR A 590 -0.48 13.33 7.57
C THR A 590 -1.05 13.59 8.97
N MET A 591 -2.27 13.15 9.28
CA MET A 591 -3.00 13.50 10.53
C MET A 591 -3.34 14.98 10.66
N ASN A 592 -3.27 15.72 9.57
CA ASN A 592 -3.60 17.14 9.49
C ASN A 592 -4.65 17.35 8.40
N ARG A 593 -5.43 18.43 8.51
CA ARG A 593 -6.56 18.70 7.59
C ARG A 593 -6.34 20.00 6.81
N PRO A 594 -5.99 19.94 5.51
CA PRO A 594 -5.66 18.74 4.71
C PRO A 594 -4.19 18.33 4.80
N CYS A 595 -3.86 17.10 4.35
CA CYS A 595 -2.49 16.59 4.27
C CYS A 595 -1.62 17.41 3.30
N LEU A 596 -0.36 17.64 3.68
CA LEU A 596 0.51 18.60 2.98
C LEU A 596 1.78 17.96 2.44
N HIS A 597 2.28 18.58 1.37
CA HIS A 597 3.62 18.38 0.84
C HIS A 597 4.35 19.73 0.85
N PHE A 598 5.51 19.77 1.49
CA PHE A 598 6.43 20.90 1.50
C PHE A 598 7.68 20.58 0.69
N GLU A 599 8.15 21.58 -0.05
CA GLU A 599 9.50 21.60 -0.61
C GLU A 599 10.27 22.75 0.01
N MET A 600 11.54 22.52 0.33
CA MET A 600 12.42 23.56 0.86
C MET A 600 13.88 23.26 0.55
N ASN A 601 14.76 24.25 0.71
CA ASN A 601 16.20 24.04 0.69
C ASN A 601 16.88 24.49 1.99
N GLU A 602 18.15 24.12 2.16
CA GLU A 602 18.90 24.44 3.38
C GLU A 602 19.03 25.95 3.61
N VAL A 603 19.18 26.75 2.56
CA VAL A 603 19.30 28.21 2.66
C VAL A 603 18.03 28.82 3.26
N TRP A 604 16.85 28.34 2.87
CA TRP A 604 15.62 28.77 3.52
C TRP A 604 15.59 28.41 5.02
N ILE A 605 16.08 27.24 5.42
CA ILE A 605 16.13 26.85 6.84
C ILE A 605 17.12 27.73 7.64
N LEU A 606 18.21 28.14 7.00
CA LEU A 606 19.26 29.00 7.57
C LEU A 606 18.93 30.50 7.50
N ASP A 607 17.86 30.89 6.82
CA ASP A 607 17.40 32.28 6.79
C ASP A 607 16.65 32.66 8.08
N GLU A 608 16.79 33.90 8.54
CA GLU A 608 16.20 34.39 9.79
C GLU A 608 14.70 34.74 9.69
N GLY A 609 14.16 34.87 8.46
CA GLY A 609 12.76 35.22 8.24
C GLY A 609 11.80 34.07 8.55
N THR A 610 10.84 34.29 9.47
CA THR A 610 9.71 33.39 9.75
C THR A 610 8.37 34.13 9.75
N GLU A 611 8.20 35.10 8.86
CA GLU A 611 6.91 35.78 8.72
C GLU A 611 5.83 34.80 8.27
N GLU A 612 4.64 34.89 8.85
CA GLU A 612 3.51 34.07 8.40
C GLU A 612 3.04 34.55 7.04
N ILE A 613 3.06 33.64 6.07
CA ILE A 613 2.64 33.87 4.69
C ILE A 613 1.31 33.14 4.48
N PRO A 614 0.30 33.79 3.88
CA PRO A 614 -0.97 33.12 3.57
C PRO A 614 -0.79 31.91 2.64
N ASP A 615 -1.61 30.88 2.84
CA ASP A 615 -1.58 29.63 2.05
C ASP A 615 -1.61 29.86 0.54
N LYS A 616 -2.39 30.85 0.08
CA LYS A 616 -2.49 31.20 -1.34
C LYS A 616 -1.13 31.58 -1.94
N GLU A 617 -0.29 32.29 -1.20
CA GLU A 617 1.04 32.69 -1.65
C GLU A 617 2.04 31.53 -1.50
N LEU A 618 1.96 30.75 -0.42
CA LEU A 618 2.80 29.56 -0.21
C LEU A 618 2.59 28.46 -1.27
N MET A 619 1.37 28.37 -1.83
CA MET A 619 1.01 27.39 -2.86
C MET A 619 1.30 27.85 -4.28
N LYS A 620 1.58 29.14 -4.47
CA LYS A 620 1.86 29.70 -5.78
C LYS A 620 3.21 29.21 -6.28
N SER A 621 3.26 28.77 -7.53
CA SER A 621 4.53 28.48 -8.20
C SER A 621 5.36 29.76 -8.34
N THR A 622 6.67 29.65 -8.09
CA THR A 622 7.65 30.72 -8.33
C THR A 622 7.97 30.90 -9.81
N ALA A 623 7.73 29.87 -10.64
CA ALA A 623 7.99 29.92 -12.08
C ALA A 623 6.92 30.74 -12.79
N THR A 624 7.35 31.73 -13.59
CA THR A 624 6.42 32.59 -14.36
C THR A 624 6.60 32.43 -15.87
N THR A 625 7.78 32.02 -16.32
CA THR A 625 8.11 31.82 -17.73
C THR A 625 8.94 30.56 -17.92
N ILE A 626 8.97 30.03 -19.15
CA ILE A 626 9.81 28.88 -19.50
C ILE A 626 10.51 29.15 -20.83
N SER A 627 11.74 28.66 -20.92
CA SER A 627 12.55 28.78 -22.12
C SER A 627 13.05 27.41 -22.58
N ASN A 628 13.53 27.34 -23.83
CA ASN A 628 14.19 26.14 -24.36
C ASN A 628 13.34 24.86 -24.29
N VAL A 629 12.03 24.98 -24.53
CA VAL A 629 11.13 23.82 -24.56
C VAL A 629 11.57 22.86 -25.67
N ARG A 630 11.73 21.58 -25.31
CA ARG A 630 12.11 20.49 -26.21
C ARG A 630 11.12 19.34 -26.09
N ASP A 631 11.03 18.55 -27.16
CA ASP A 631 10.27 17.32 -27.20
C ASP A 631 11.19 16.13 -26.93
N TYR A 632 10.65 15.17 -26.17
CA TYR A 632 11.34 13.96 -25.74
C TYR A 632 10.49 12.73 -26.04
N GLU A 633 11.15 11.58 -26.22
CA GLU A 633 10.50 10.28 -26.35
C GLU A 633 11.20 9.19 -25.54
N GLU A 634 10.43 8.19 -25.14
CA GLU A 634 10.92 6.93 -24.58
C GLU A 634 10.20 5.76 -25.26
N LYS A 635 10.91 4.64 -25.48
CA LYS A 635 10.38 3.45 -26.15
C LYS A 635 10.26 2.27 -25.19
N HIS A 636 9.27 1.42 -25.44
CA HIS A 636 9.18 0.09 -24.86
C HIS A 636 10.33 -0.80 -25.36
N PRO A 637 10.66 -1.91 -24.67
CA PRO A 637 11.66 -2.87 -25.14
C PRO A 637 11.39 -3.42 -26.54
N ASN A 638 10.13 -3.44 -26.98
CA ASN A 638 9.73 -3.85 -28.34
C ASN A 638 9.94 -2.77 -29.42
N GLY A 639 10.57 -1.64 -29.07
CA GLY A 639 10.90 -0.53 -29.99
C GLY A 639 9.75 0.45 -30.27
N ARG A 640 8.53 0.18 -29.79
CA ARG A 640 7.40 1.11 -29.94
C ARG A 640 7.47 2.23 -28.93
N ILE A 641 6.92 3.40 -29.27
CA ILE A 641 6.84 4.54 -28.36
C ILE A 641 6.09 4.11 -27.08
N LYS A 642 6.67 4.44 -25.93
CA LYS A 642 6.09 4.29 -24.59
C LYS A 642 5.55 5.61 -24.08
N ALA A 643 6.33 6.68 -24.22
CA ALA A 643 5.94 8.02 -23.80
C ALA A 643 6.57 9.08 -24.71
N THR A 644 5.86 10.20 -24.91
CA THR A 644 6.38 11.43 -25.50
C THR A 644 5.99 12.59 -24.61
N TRP A 645 6.86 13.57 -24.39
CA TRP A 645 6.54 14.76 -23.60
C TRP A 645 7.34 15.98 -24.04
N SER A 646 6.81 17.17 -23.75
CA SER A 646 7.51 18.45 -23.93
C SER A 646 7.86 19.08 -22.58
N ALA A 647 9.07 19.61 -22.46
CA ALA A 647 9.56 20.24 -21.22
C ALA A 647 10.69 21.23 -21.47
N GLY A 648 10.91 22.14 -20.51
CA GLY A 648 11.97 23.15 -20.56
C GLY A 648 12.44 23.57 -19.17
N VAL A 649 13.29 24.59 -19.10
CA VAL A 649 13.79 25.17 -17.85
C VAL A 649 13.10 26.51 -17.62
N ALA A 650 12.48 26.64 -16.45
CA ALA A 650 11.78 27.83 -16.01
C ALA A 650 12.74 28.95 -15.57
N ASP A 651 12.22 30.14 -15.36
CA ASP A 651 12.93 31.31 -14.84
C ASP A 651 13.38 31.20 -13.37
N ASP A 652 12.89 30.19 -12.66
CA ASP A 652 13.35 29.81 -11.32
C ASP A 652 14.25 28.56 -11.33
N ASP A 653 14.86 28.27 -12.49
CA ASP A 653 15.77 27.16 -12.76
C ASP A 653 15.17 25.75 -12.64
N ARG A 654 13.87 25.60 -12.38
CA ARG A 654 13.26 24.26 -12.35
C ARG A 654 13.04 23.69 -13.74
N TYR A 655 13.25 22.39 -13.89
CA TYR A 655 12.79 21.65 -15.08
C TYR A 655 11.29 21.39 -14.94
N LEU A 656 10.48 21.92 -15.86
CA LEU A 656 9.03 21.79 -15.83
C LEU A 656 8.48 21.23 -17.14
N LEU A 657 7.44 20.40 -17.04
CA LEU A 657 6.63 19.96 -18.17
C LEU A 657 5.92 21.17 -18.78
N HIS A 658 5.99 21.31 -20.10
CA HIS A 658 5.36 22.41 -20.81
C HIS A 658 5.10 22.01 -22.26
N GLY A 659 3.83 21.82 -22.60
CA GLY A 659 3.39 21.24 -23.86
C GLY A 659 2.80 19.83 -23.70
N PRO A 660 2.56 19.11 -24.81
CA PRO A 660 1.86 17.85 -24.81
C PRO A 660 2.64 16.72 -24.12
N GLU A 661 1.90 15.81 -23.50
CA GLU A 661 2.40 14.52 -23.05
C GLU A 661 1.45 13.41 -23.52
N ALA A 662 2.00 12.29 -23.97
CA ALA A 662 1.24 11.11 -24.34
C ALA A 662 1.95 9.83 -23.90
N TRP A 663 1.16 8.87 -23.41
CA TRP A 663 1.62 7.54 -23.05
C TRP A 663 0.97 6.50 -23.96
N PHE A 664 1.65 5.37 -24.17
CA PHE A 664 1.22 4.32 -25.08
C PHE A 664 1.44 2.95 -24.45
N TYR A 665 0.49 2.05 -24.66
CA TYR A 665 0.64 0.65 -24.31
C TYR A 665 1.69 -0.05 -25.21
N PRO A 666 2.24 -1.21 -24.80
CA PRO A 666 3.15 -1.99 -25.65
C PRO A 666 2.55 -2.38 -27.01
N ASN A 667 1.21 -2.43 -27.12
CA ASN A 667 0.51 -2.68 -28.38
C ASN A 667 0.38 -1.44 -29.28
N GLY A 668 0.95 -0.29 -28.89
CA GLY A 668 0.93 0.98 -29.63
C GLY A 668 -0.35 1.80 -29.48
N LYS A 669 -1.39 1.28 -28.81
CA LYS A 669 -2.59 2.06 -28.51
C LYS A 669 -2.28 3.14 -27.47
N LYS A 670 -2.91 4.29 -27.62
CA LYS A 670 -2.80 5.40 -26.67
C LYS A 670 -3.32 4.96 -25.30
N GLN A 671 -2.57 5.31 -24.26
CA GLN A 671 -2.88 5.04 -22.86
C GLN A 671 -3.30 6.31 -22.14
N ARG A 672 -2.56 7.41 -22.30
CA ARG A 672 -2.89 8.72 -21.72
C ARG A 672 -2.53 9.84 -22.67
N LYS A 673 -3.21 10.97 -22.57
CA LYS A 673 -2.80 12.26 -23.15
C LYS A 673 -3.06 13.35 -22.13
N ALA A 674 -2.13 14.28 -22.01
CA ALA A 674 -2.25 15.51 -21.21
C ALA A 674 -1.54 16.67 -21.91
N ASN A 675 -1.75 17.88 -21.43
CA ASN A 675 -1.00 19.06 -21.84
C ASN A 675 -0.60 19.85 -20.59
N TYR A 676 0.59 20.45 -20.62
CA TYR A 676 1.15 21.15 -19.47
C TYR A 676 1.47 22.60 -19.78
N ARG A 677 1.33 23.48 -18.79
CA ARG A 677 1.82 24.86 -18.82
C ARG A 677 2.50 25.15 -17.48
N LEU A 678 3.82 25.34 -17.52
CA LEU A 678 4.64 25.55 -16.31
C LEU A 678 4.40 24.45 -15.25
N GLY A 679 4.36 23.19 -15.72
CA GLY A 679 4.13 22.01 -14.90
C GLY A 679 2.68 21.77 -14.46
N TYR A 680 1.76 22.72 -14.61
CA TYR A 680 0.33 22.51 -14.34
C TYR A 680 -0.37 21.85 -15.53
N LYS A 681 -1.32 20.95 -15.25
CA LYS A 681 -2.15 20.31 -16.27
C LYS A 681 -3.16 21.35 -16.82
N VAL A 682 -3.26 21.46 -18.15
CA VAL A 682 -4.16 22.41 -18.83
C VAL A 682 -4.95 21.73 -19.95
N GLY A 683 -6.16 22.22 -20.23
CA GLY A 683 -7.03 21.64 -21.24
C GLY A 683 -7.52 20.24 -20.86
N GLU A 684 -7.47 19.29 -21.81
CA GLU A 684 -7.98 17.93 -21.60
C GLU A 684 -6.87 16.93 -21.28
N GLU A 685 -7.05 16.22 -20.18
CA GLU A 685 -6.34 15.00 -19.82
C GLU A 685 -7.28 13.80 -20.02
N THR A 686 -6.83 12.74 -20.69
CA THR A 686 -7.65 11.53 -20.91
C THR A 686 -6.83 10.27 -20.72
N TYR A 687 -7.44 9.25 -20.12
CA TYR A 687 -6.87 7.93 -19.90
C TYR A 687 -7.75 6.85 -20.51
N TRP A 688 -7.12 5.92 -21.24
CA TRP A 688 -7.77 4.82 -21.94
C TRP A 688 -7.25 3.49 -21.41
N SER A 689 -8.10 2.48 -21.45
CA SER A 689 -7.75 1.08 -21.24
C SER A 689 -6.98 0.50 -22.43
N ARG A 690 -6.38 -0.68 -22.25
CA ARG A 690 -5.57 -1.38 -23.27
C ARG A 690 -6.34 -1.73 -24.54
N ASP A 691 -7.65 -1.90 -24.45
CA ASP A 691 -8.53 -2.14 -25.60
C ASP A 691 -8.99 -0.85 -26.30
N GLY A 692 -8.79 0.32 -25.68
CA GLY A 692 -9.09 1.64 -26.23
C GLY A 692 -10.36 2.29 -25.68
N ARG A 693 -11.01 1.69 -24.67
CA ARG A 693 -12.14 2.32 -23.96
C ARG A 693 -11.62 3.48 -23.11
N MET A 694 -12.38 4.57 -23.05
CA MET A 694 -12.05 5.68 -22.18
C MET A 694 -12.39 5.31 -20.74
N LEU A 695 -11.40 5.35 -19.85
CA LEU A 695 -11.60 5.06 -18.43
C LEU A 695 -12.02 6.33 -17.70
N TRP A 696 -11.31 7.43 -17.96
CA TRP A 696 -11.63 8.73 -17.41
C TRP A 696 -11.05 9.88 -18.25
N ARG A 697 -11.59 11.06 -18.02
CA ARG A 697 -11.24 12.32 -18.67
C ARG A 697 -11.31 13.43 -17.64
N ARG A 698 -10.33 14.32 -17.65
CA ARG A 698 -10.29 15.50 -16.81
C ARG A 698 -10.13 16.75 -17.67
N VAL A 699 -11.05 17.70 -17.53
CA VAL A 699 -11.04 18.96 -18.28
C VAL A 699 -10.69 20.09 -17.35
N HIS A 700 -9.48 20.63 -17.50
CA HIS A 700 -8.96 21.78 -16.75
C HIS A 700 -9.44 23.09 -17.41
N LYS A 701 -10.08 23.94 -16.61
CA LYS A 701 -10.65 25.23 -17.02
C LYS A 701 -9.70 26.38 -16.67
N ASP A 702 -9.85 27.50 -17.37
CA ASP A 702 -9.04 28.70 -17.18
C ASP A 702 -9.24 29.35 -15.80
N ASP A 703 -10.36 29.08 -15.13
CA ASP A 703 -10.62 29.56 -13.77
C ASP A 703 -9.84 28.78 -12.70
N GLY A 704 -9.10 27.73 -13.06
CA GLY A 704 -8.35 26.87 -12.14
C GLY A 704 -9.13 25.66 -11.59
N SER A 705 -10.40 25.48 -11.99
CA SER A 705 -11.15 24.25 -11.70
C SER A 705 -10.90 23.18 -12.76
N SER A 706 -11.24 21.94 -12.44
CA SER A 706 -11.19 20.81 -13.37
C SER A 706 -12.37 19.87 -13.16
N VAL A 707 -12.98 19.39 -14.24
CA VAL A 707 -14.08 18.40 -14.18
C VAL A 707 -13.51 17.03 -14.50
N TRP A 708 -13.62 16.09 -13.56
CA TRP A 708 -13.19 14.70 -13.74
C TRP A 708 -14.40 13.81 -13.96
N THR A 709 -14.48 13.17 -15.12
CA THR A 709 -15.53 12.23 -15.49
C THR A 709 -14.93 10.85 -15.68
N GLN A 710 -15.61 9.82 -15.19
CA GLN A 710 -15.22 8.41 -15.30
C GLN A 710 -16.34 7.59 -15.93
N TRP A 711 -16.00 6.45 -16.54
CA TRP A 711 -16.96 5.60 -17.24
C TRP A 711 -16.89 4.14 -16.83
N TRP A 712 -18.06 3.51 -16.86
CA TRP A 712 -18.19 2.06 -16.82
C TRP A 712 -17.80 1.43 -18.16
N PRO A 713 -17.48 0.12 -18.19
CA PRO A 713 -17.22 -0.65 -19.41
C PRO A 713 -18.24 -0.49 -20.54
N ASN A 714 -19.51 -0.28 -20.21
CA ASN A 714 -20.61 -0.11 -21.16
C ASN A 714 -20.77 1.33 -21.68
N GLY A 715 -19.90 2.26 -21.28
CA GLY A 715 -19.92 3.66 -21.68
C GLY A 715 -20.87 4.56 -20.89
N GLN A 716 -21.59 4.04 -19.89
CA GLN A 716 -22.33 4.88 -18.94
C GLN A 716 -21.35 5.65 -18.05
N LYS A 717 -21.75 6.85 -17.61
CA LYS A 717 -20.97 7.58 -16.60
C LYS A 717 -20.91 6.75 -15.32
N LYS A 718 -19.72 6.69 -14.72
CA LYS A 718 -19.47 6.08 -13.41
C LYS A 718 -19.46 7.15 -12.32
N ALA A 719 -18.72 8.23 -12.54
CA ALA A 719 -18.63 9.34 -11.61
C ALA A 719 -18.31 10.64 -12.35
N GLU A 720 -18.71 11.77 -11.78
CA GLU A 720 -18.37 13.11 -12.24
C GLU A 720 -18.23 14.05 -11.04
N SER A 721 -17.08 14.72 -10.95
CA SER A 721 -16.76 15.62 -9.84
C SER A 721 -15.93 16.82 -10.33
N THR A 722 -16.11 17.98 -9.71
CA THR A 722 -15.33 19.19 -10.01
C THR A 722 -14.30 19.41 -8.91
N TRP A 723 -13.08 19.83 -9.28
CA TRP A 723 -11.95 19.97 -8.37
C TRP A 723 -11.21 21.28 -8.59
N ARG A 724 -10.81 21.95 -7.52
CA ARG A 724 -9.95 23.13 -7.52
C ARG A 724 -8.86 22.95 -6.47
N ASN A 725 -7.59 23.07 -6.87
CA ASN A 725 -6.45 22.85 -5.98
C ASN A 725 -6.62 21.57 -5.14
N PHE A 726 -6.91 20.43 -5.79
CA PHE A 726 -7.11 19.14 -5.12
C PHE A 726 -8.31 19.05 -4.14
N LYS A 727 -9.14 20.08 -4.03
CA LYS A 727 -10.39 20.05 -3.25
C LYS A 727 -11.60 19.92 -4.17
N CYS A 728 -12.53 19.04 -3.82
CA CYS A 728 -13.79 18.87 -4.55
C CYS A 728 -14.69 20.09 -4.35
N GLU A 729 -15.40 20.50 -5.40
CA GLU A 729 -16.31 21.66 -5.40
C GLU A 729 -17.57 21.34 -6.20
N GLY A 730 -18.69 21.96 -5.80
CA GLY A 730 -19.97 21.79 -6.46
C GLY A 730 -20.54 20.38 -6.31
N VAL A 731 -21.45 20.02 -7.20
CA VAL A 731 -22.12 18.71 -7.15
C VAL A 731 -21.20 17.63 -7.71
N ALA A 732 -20.89 16.63 -6.89
CA ALA A 732 -20.29 15.38 -7.34
C ALA A 732 -21.37 14.29 -7.39
N THR A 733 -21.29 13.39 -8.36
CA THR A 733 -22.30 12.33 -8.53
C THR A 733 -21.65 11.04 -9.00
N CYS A 734 -22.12 9.93 -8.43
CA CYS A 734 -21.75 8.57 -8.76
C CYS A 734 -22.97 7.79 -9.23
N TRP A 735 -22.79 7.01 -10.29
CA TRP A 735 -23.82 6.16 -10.89
C TRP A 735 -23.36 4.71 -10.91
N ASN A 736 -24.29 3.77 -10.75
CA ASN A 736 -24.03 2.37 -11.01
C ASN A 736 -23.96 2.08 -12.52
N ILE A 737 -23.64 0.83 -12.88
CA ILE A 737 -23.48 0.43 -14.28
C ILE A 737 -24.75 0.57 -15.13
N SER A 738 -25.94 0.56 -14.53
CA SER A 738 -27.21 0.79 -15.24
C SER A 738 -27.56 2.27 -15.42
N GLY A 739 -26.72 3.19 -14.91
CA GLY A 739 -26.91 4.63 -15.02
C GLY A 739 -27.82 5.23 -13.93
N LYS A 740 -28.14 4.48 -12.87
CA LYS A 740 -28.87 4.98 -11.70
C LYS A 740 -27.88 5.69 -10.77
N VAL A 741 -28.25 6.89 -10.31
CA VAL A 741 -27.49 7.60 -9.26
C VAL A 741 -27.49 6.77 -7.98
N ILE A 742 -26.32 6.52 -7.43
CA ILE A 742 -26.12 5.81 -6.15
C ILE A 742 -25.56 6.70 -5.05
N SER A 743 -24.94 7.82 -5.41
CA SER A 743 -24.49 8.83 -4.46
C SER A 743 -24.40 10.20 -5.15
N GLN A 744 -24.82 11.25 -4.46
CA GLN A 744 -24.72 12.64 -4.91
C GLN A 744 -24.49 13.53 -3.69
N VAL A 745 -23.43 14.33 -3.74
CA VAL A 745 -23.00 15.18 -2.61
C VAL A 745 -22.54 16.53 -3.17
N THR A 746 -22.87 17.61 -2.48
CA THR A 746 -22.42 18.96 -2.85
C THR A 746 -21.26 19.39 -1.95
N PHE A 747 -20.22 19.93 -2.59
CA PHE A 747 -18.99 20.37 -1.93
C PHE A 747 -18.76 21.88 -2.04
N ALA A 748 -18.16 22.47 -1.02
CA ALA A 748 -17.53 23.79 -1.07
C ALA A 748 -16.15 23.71 -0.42
N ASP A 749 -15.09 24.04 -1.17
CA ASP A 749 -13.69 23.98 -0.69
C ASP A 749 -13.31 22.62 -0.07
N GLY A 750 -13.78 21.52 -0.69
CA GLY A 750 -13.55 20.15 -0.23
C GLY A 750 -14.47 19.66 0.89
N GLU A 751 -15.26 20.55 1.49
CA GLU A 751 -16.19 20.25 2.58
C GLU A 751 -17.60 19.96 2.06
N VAL A 752 -18.28 19.01 2.69
CA VAL A 752 -19.68 18.68 2.36
C VAL A 752 -20.61 19.78 2.85
N VAL A 753 -21.49 20.27 1.97
CA VAL A 753 -22.48 21.32 2.29
C VAL A 753 -23.94 20.90 2.07
N GLU A 754 -24.19 19.89 1.24
CA GLU A 754 -25.52 19.31 0.99
C GLU A 754 -25.43 17.83 0.60
#